data_AF-A0A8I2K7E6-F1
#
_entry.id   AF-A0A8I2K7E6-F1
#
_cell.length_a   1.000
_cell.length_b   1.000
_cell.length_c   1.000
_cell.angle_alpha   90.00
_cell.angle_beta   90.00
_cell.angle_gamma   90.00
#
_symmetry.space_group_name_H-M   'P 1'
#
loop_
_entity.id
_entity.type
_entity.pdbx_description
1 polymer ?
#
loop_
_entity_poly.entity_id
_entity_poly.type
_entity_poly.pdbx_seq_one_letter_code
_entity_poly.pdbx_strand_id
1 'polypeptide(L)'
;MRIKKRNMLLLGVMISAAFIFTLFPMDNGDKASREVQNLSAFARLYGYIRFFHPSDEAARVNWDKFAVYGTAKVKNAKNSQELKGILEELFLPIAPTIQIYDTGVKPKTFDSKLPKNVEDLHLVAWQHYGVDLKYRSNIYKSFRLGRFEIPESALNGICLSFFDVKYKGKRFKLTAQAKTEVNGEKNGGYIYINAVAPSGKPIVDDLMRDRPIRQNEWKKYEITGEFNEDPYYLQFGAELVGVGKMWADDFHFYLADKDGDWEDVSLSNPGFDEVKPDNRPAEWTYRKSSETNYEYTVVKDGDNNVLQIQNAAGYIPGMLFPQYPKVGEIINKELGGGLSCQVPLALWSDKNGTLGKNDKHPLEPLTAELNKIDLNSMTAESEPLRLGNIVIAWNVFQHFYPYFDVIDTDWDKVLPETLSEVLMNKTPNDYYDSFRKIVAKLQDGHGFIYYKPKPAPGGLPIKVEWIENQVVITASETPLLKKGDIIHRIDGISGEKALLNAEQYVSGSPQLRRYRALNQFGSGTQGSTAKLTLLRNDETVHVEIQREEEKRRFFFNRISEFDFPDIKELAEDFYYVNLSSTDLEEYKKVIDRLANAKGIIFDSRWDGDEKYPKAIINPKSHIIPHLIDDTVQSARWNIPNVIYPDRQDLTYSKSRWSVEPKAPRFKAKIVFITEPFVVSSGETYMGIIEHYKLAEIVGQTTAGCNGNANFIPLPGGFRVMWTGMKVLKHDGSQHHLIGILPTVPVKRTIKAVREGRDEYLEKAIEIIKKEKKEEKKEEKKGTDAKNTEETARKNYEQAKKNFDADPSEENTIWLGRRTAYLGKYKEAVEIYTKGLQKYPGSYKLYRHRGHRCITTRKFKKAIKDFKKAVKLVKGIPLEVEPDGIPNAANIPVSNTQFNIWYHLGLAYYLTGDFEQAASAYRECLKWCNNDDTLVAASHWLYMTFRRMNNKAAAERLLGPVKEKMKIIEDQDYHALLLMYKGLKTPVSLLKTIKASGTDTGLSTATVGYGVGNWYYYNGHSEKAKEIFKSILAGKNRAAFGYIAAEVDYNKMIATGKK
;
A
#
# COMPACT_ATOMS: atom_id res chain seq x y z
N MET A 1 8.78 -38.15 -42.11
CA MET A 1 8.25 -39.34 -42.84
C MET A 1 6.81 -39.07 -43.26
N ARG A 2 6.44 -39.57 -44.43
CA ARG A 2 5.29 -39.24 -45.29
C ARG A 2 3.87 -39.39 -44.69
N ILE A 3 2.99 -38.44 -45.05
CA ILE A 3 1.66 -38.56 -45.70
C ILE A 3 0.70 -39.71 -45.28
N LYS A 4 -0.53 -39.36 -44.84
CA LYS A 4 -1.88 -39.73 -45.40
C LYS A 4 -2.96 -39.64 -44.29
N LYS A 5 -3.90 -38.68 -44.31
CA LYS A 5 -5.18 -38.55 -45.08
C LYS A 5 -6.28 -39.58 -44.72
N ARG A 6 -7.40 -39.09 -44.15
CA ARG A 6 -8.83 -39.18 -44.61
C ARG A 6 -9.77 -39.09 -43.38
N ASN A 7 -10.55 -38.04 -43.19
CA ASN A 7 -11.78 -37.56 -43.87
C ASN A 7 -13.05 -38.38 -43.59
N MET A 8 -14.01 -37.76 -42.87
CA MET A 8 -15.42 -37.52 -43.26
C MET A 8 -16.11 -36.74 -42.11
N LEU A 9 -16.54 -35.48 -42.33
CA LEU A 9 -17.89 -35.04 -42.80
C LEU A 9 -19.00 -35.46 -41.79
N LEU A 10 -19.93 -34.63 -41.30
CA LEU A 10 -20.45 -33.31 -41.72
C LEU A 10 -21.47 -32.87 -40.64
N LEU A 11 -21.43 -31.64 -40.13
CA LEU A 11 -22.57 -30.71 -39.97
C LEU A 11 -22.18 -29.46 -39.16
N GLY A 12 -22.45 -28.28 -39.71
CA GLY A 12 -22.39 -26.99 -38.98
C GLY A 12 -21.63 -25.88 -39.70
N VAL A 13 -22.08 -25.48 -40.89
CA VAL A 13 -21.68 -24.23 -41.54
C VAL A 13 -22.48 -23.08 -40.92
N MET A 14 -21.82 -22.10 -40.27
CA MET A 14 -22.03 -20.67 -40.53
C MET A 14 -21.27 -19.73 -39.55
N ILE A 15 -20.63 -18.72 -40.17
CA ILE A 15 -20.13 -17.43 -39.65
C ILE A 15 -18.70 -17.41 -39.06
N SER A 16 -17.75 -17.39 -39.99
CA SER A 16 -16.65 -16.41 -39.99
C SER A 16 -17.09 -15.16 -40.75
N ALA A 17 -16.72 -13.97 -40.24
CA ALA A 17 -16.94 -12.62 -40.77
C ALA A 17 -18.23 -11.90 -40.35
N ALA A 18 -18.16 -11.21 -39.21
CA ALA A 18 -18.87 -9.96 -38.93
C ALA A 18 -18.17 -9.18 -37.80
N PHE A 19 -17.04 -8.54 -38.11
CA PHE A 19 -16.78 -7.21 -37.55
C PHE A 19 -16.74 -6.29 -38.77
N ILE A 20 -17.90 -5.72 -39.06
CA ILE A 20 -18.07 -4.67 -40.06
C ILE A 20 -17.24 -3.49 -39.56
N PHE A 21 -16.06 -3.35 -40.14
CA PHE A 21 -15.57 -2.04 -40.57
C PHE A 21 -16.72 -1.38 -41.32
N THR A 22 -17.38 -0.41 -40.69
CA THR A 22 -18.09 0.61 -41.45
C THR A 22 -17.03 1.31 -42.29
N LEU A 23 -17.16 1.19 -43.62
CA LEU A 23 -16.43 1.96 -44.62
C LEU A 23 -16.43 3.44 -44.25
N PHE A 24 -15.36 3.87 -43.61
CA PHE A 24 -14.84 5.22 -43.56
C PHE A 24 -13.36 5.10 -43.93
N PRO A 25 -12.78 6.07 -44.65
CA PRO A 25 -11.45 5.92 -45.25
C PRO A 25 -10.40 5.55 -44.19
N MET A 26 -9.70 4.44 -44.43
CA MET A 26 -8.53 4.02 -43.65
C MET A 26 -7.38 4.99 -43.92
N ASP A 27 -7.27 5.99 -43.06
CA ASP A 27 -6.06 6.81 -42.90
C ASP A 27 -5.80 7.16 -41.41
N ASN A 28 -6.79 6.94 -40.53
CA ASN A 28 -6.73 7.36 -39.12
C ASN A 28 -6.07 6.36 -38.15
N GLY A 29 -5.96 5.08 -38.51
CA GLY A 29 -5.41 4.03 -37.61
C GLY A 29 -3.90 4.14 -37.37
N ASP A 30 -3.13 4.38 -38.44
CA ASP A 30 -1.68 4.59 -38.36
C ASP A 30 -1.33 5.96 -37.77
N LYS A 31 -2.16 6.98 -38.03
CA LYS A 31 -2.00 8.32 -37.49
C LYS A 31 -2.19 8.37 -35.97
N ALA A 32 -3.26 7.76 -35.44
CA ALA A 32 -3.51 7.71 -33.99
C ALA A 32 -2.40 6.96 -33.24
N SER A 33 -1.83 5.90 -33.85
CA SER A 33 -0.66 5.19 -33.32
C SER A 33 0.59 6.08 -33.26
N ARG A 34 0.83 6.91 -34.28
CA ARG A 34 1.96 7.85 -34.32
C ARG A 34 1.82 8.98 -33.30
N GLU A 35 0.64 9.59 -33.17
CA GLU A 35 0.38 10.68 -32.20
C GLU A 35 0.68 10.21 -30.76
N VAL A 36 0.21 9.02 -30.40
CA VAL A 36 0.46 8.42 -29.08
C VAL A 36 1.95 8.16 -28.85
N GLN A 37 2.69 7.67 -29.85
CA GLN A 37 4.14 7.47 -29.75
C GLN A 37 4.88 8.79 -29.54
N ASN A 38 4.54 9.83 -30.30
CA ASN A 38 5.15 11.16 -30.20
C ASN A 38 4.93 11.77 -28.81
N LEU A 39 3.68 11.73 -28.33
CA LEU A 39 3.31 12.25 -27.02
C LEU A 39 3.96 11.44 -25.89
N SER A 40 4.09 10.12 -26.04
CA SER A 40 4.77 9.26 -25.05
C SER A 40 6.26 9.58 -24.96
N ALA A 41 6.93 9.78 -26.10
CA ALA A 41 8.35 10.16 -26.13
C ALA A 41 8.60 11.52 -25.48
N PHE A 42 7.76 12.51 -25.80
CA PHE A 42 7.77 13.82 -25.15
C PHE A 42 7.54 13.70 -23.64
N ALA A 43 6.53 12.94 -23.21
CA ALA A 43 6.19 12.78 -21.80
C ALA A 43 7.35 12.18 -20.99
N ARG A 44 8.03 11.16 -21.52
CA ARG A 44 9.19 10.55 -20.83
C ARG A 44 10.36 11.53 -20.72
N LEU A 45 10.72 12.20 -21.82
CA LEU A 45 11.80 13.19 -21.79
C LEU A 45 11.46 14.36 -20.85
N TYR A 46 10.20 14.82 -20.85
CA TYR A 46 9.71 15.83 -19.93
C TYR A 46 10.02 15.48 -18.46
N GLY A 47 9.71 14.26 -18.02
CA GLY A 47 9.97 13.83 -16.64
C GLY A 47 11.45 13.80 -16.29
N TYR A 48 12.27 13.25 -17.17
CA TYR A 48 13.72 13.18 -16.99
C TYR A 48 14.35 14.57 -16.85
N ILE A 49 13.92 15.54 -17.68
CA ILE A 49 14.49 16.89 -17.62
C ILE A 49 13.93 17.70 -16.46
N ARG A 50 12.61 17.69 -16.25
CA ARG A 50 11.95 18.49 -15.21
C ARG A 50 12.46 18.19 -13.81
N PHE A 51 12.64 16.90 -13.50
CA PHE A 51 12.93 16.47 -12.15
C PHE A 51 14.40 16.16 -11.93
N PHE A 52 15.16 15.79 -12.96
CA PHE A 52 16.51 15.23 -12.75
C PHE A 52 17.63 15.98 -13.48
N HIS A 53 17.34 16.76 -14.51
CA HIS A 53 18.39 17.55 -15.16
C HIS A 53 18.67 18.83 -14.34
N PRO A 54 19.94 19.13 -14.00
CA PRO A 54 20.25 20.15 -13.00
C PRO A 54 20.49 21.57 -13.55
N SER A 55 20.40 21.77 -14.87
CA SER A 55 20.65 23.06 -15.53
C SER A 55 19.83 24.21 -14.94
N ASP A 56 20.41 25.42 -14.95
CA ASP A 56 19.70 26.64 -14.52
C ASP A 56 18.58 27.04 -15.45
N GLU A 57 18.69 26.70 -16.73
CA GLU A 57 17.64 26.91 -17.71
C GLU A 57 16.41 26.06 -17.37
N ALA A 58 16.57 24.76 -17.10
CA ALA A 58 15.49 23.86 -16.70
C ALA A 58 14.79 24.31 -15.39
N ALA A 59 15.56 24.83 -14.43
CA ALA A 59 15.01 25.31 -13.15
C ALA A 59 14.17 26.60 -13.28
N ARG A 60 14.38 27.41 -14.34
CA ARG A 60 13.66 28.68 -14.57
C ARG A 60 12.40 28.52 -15.44
N VAL A 61 12.23 27.39 -16.10
CA VAL A 61 11.12 27.13 -17.02
C VAL A 61 9.79 26.97 -16.28
N ASN A 62 8.73 27.57 -16.84
CA ASN A 62 7.37 27.23 -16.43
C ASN A 62 6.95 25.87 -17.02
N TRP A 63 7.10 24.83 -16.21
CA TRP A 63 6.88 23.45 -16.61
C TRP A 63 5.44 23.09 -17.00
N ASP A 64 4.45 23.85 -16.52
CA ASP A 64 3.04 23.63 -16.89
C ASP A 64 2.78 24.18 -18.29
N LYS A 65 3.25 25.40 -18.58
CA LYS A 65 3.20 25.98 -19.93
C LYS A 65 4.00 25.14 -20.92
N PHE A 66 5.17 24.64 -20.50
CA PHE A 66 6.01 23.78 -21.33
C PHE A 66 5.33 22.45 -21.69
N ALA A 67 4.59 21.83 -20.77
CA ALA A 67 3.82 20.62 -21.06
C ALA A 67 2.72 20.88 -22.11
N VAL A 68 1.97 21.96 -21.95
CA VAL A 68 0.90 22.36 -22.89
C VAL A 68 1.46 22.70 -24.26
N TYR A 69 2.53 23.51 -24.32
CA TYR A 69 3.17 23.89 -25.57
C TYR A 69 3.81 22.70 -26.28
N GLY A 70 4.58 21.89 -25.55
CA GLY A 70 5.33 20.78 -26.11
C GLY A 70 4.42 19.68 -26.66
N THR A 71 3.32 19.35 -25.96
CA THR A 71 2.33 18.38 -26.49
C THR A 71 1.70 18.85 -27.80
N ALA A 72 1.38 20.14 -27.94
CA ALA A 72 0.87 20.70 -29.19
C ALA A 72 1.89 20.62 -30.33
N LYS A 73 3.19 20.82 -30.04
CA LYS A 73 4.29 20.77 -31.02
C LYS A 73 4.58 19.35 -31.50
N VAL A 74 4.70 18.38 -30.60
CA VAL A 74 5.16 17.01 -30.94
C VAL A 74 4.08 16.14 -31.56
N LYS A 75 2.79 16.40 -31.26
CA LYS A 75 1.68 15.49 -31.61
C LYS A 75 1.70 15.11 -33.09
N ASN A 76 1.86 16.10 -33.97
CA ASN A 76 1.72 15.93 -35.42
C ASN A 76 3.02 15.56 -36.16
N ALA A 77 4.12 15.25 -35.45
CA ALA A 77 5.36 14.82 -36.09
C ALA A 77 5.12 13.54 -36.91
N LYS A 78 5.50 13.55 -38.19
CA LYS A 78 5.15 12.47 -39.14
C LYS A 78 6.01 11.23 -38.95
N ASN A 79 7.26 11.42 -38.51
CA ASN A 79 8.23 10.36 -38.32
C ASN A 79 9.20 10.64 -37.15
N SER A 80 10.03 9.64 -36.81
CA SER A 80 10.98 9.72 -35.69
C SER A 80 12.01 10.83 -35.86
N GLN A 81 12.42 11.14 -37.10
CA GLN A 81 13.39 12.19 -37.37
C GLN A 81 12.81 13.59 -37.18
N GLU A 82 11.57 13.82 -37.64
CA GLU A 82 10.84 15.06 -37.37
C GLU A 82 10.57 15.22 -35.87
N LEU A 83 10.14 14.15 -35.19
CA LEU A 83 9.95 14.15 -33.74
C LEU A 83 11.25 14.51 -33.01
N LYS A 84 12.37 13.90 -33.40
CA LYS A 84 13.69 14.21 -32.84
C LYS A 84 14.03 15.68 -32.99
N GLY A 85 13.86 16.26 -34.18
CA GLY A 85 14.12 17.69 -34.41
C GLY A 85 13.26 18.60 -33.53
N ILE A 86 11.97 18.28 -33.36
CA ILE A 86 11.07 19.04 -32.48
C ILE A 86 11.48 18.88 -31.01
N LEU A 87 11.86 17.68 -30.57
CA LEU A 87 12.35 17.47 -29.20
C LEU A 87 13.66 18.21 -28.95
N GLU A 88 14.56 18.27 -29.93
CA GLU A 88 15.80 19.06 -29.84
C GLU A 88 15.48 20.57 -29.76
N GLU A 89 14.54 21.09 -30.57
CA GLU A 89 14.05 22.47 -30.49
C GLU A 89 13.49 22.82 -29.10
N LEU A 90 12.74 21.89 -28.49
CA LEU A 90 12.11 22.10 -27.18
C LEU A 90 13.07 21.95 -26.00
N PHE A 91 13.96 20.95 -26.03
CA PHE A 91 14.72 20.55 -24.84
C PHE A 91 16.17 21.03 -24.81
N LEU A 92 16.83 21.25 -25.95
CA LEU A 92 18.21 21.78 -25.93
C LEU A 92 18.31 23.20 -25.33
N PRO A 93 17.32 24.10 -25.48
CA PRO A 93 17.34 25.39 -24.79
C PRO A 93 17.31 25.32 -23.26
N ILE A 94 16.76 24.23 -22.71
CA ILE A 94 16.55 24.09 -21.26
C ILE A 94 17.50 23.08 -20.62
N ALA A 95 18.00 22.13 -21.42
CA ALA A 95 18.90 21.06 -21.01
C ALA A 95 19.97 20.87 -22.10
N PRO A 96 20.91 21.82 -22.25
CA PRO A 96 21.81 21.89 -23.40
C PRO A 96 22.80 20.71 -23.50
N THR A 97 22.99 19.98 -22.39
CA THR A 97 23.92 18.86 -22.25
C THR A 97 23.32 17.49 -22.56
N ILE A 98 22.04 17.40 -22.92
CA ILE A 98 21.41 16.13 -23.27
C ILE A 98 21.77 15.71 -24.70
N GLN A 99 21.56 14.43 -25.01
CA GLN A 99 21.58 13.94 -26.38
C GLN A 99 20.29 13.17 -26.68
N ILE A 100 19.71 13.38 -27.85
CA ILE A 100 18.59 12.60 -28.38
C ILE A 100 19.10 11.86 -29.62
N TYR A 101 18.84 10.56 -29.71
CA TYR A 101 19.39 9.70 -30.74
C TYR A 101 18.45 8.54 -31.09
N ASP A 102 18.67 7.92 -32.24
CA ASP A 102 17.88 6.76 -32.66
C ASP A 102 18.19 5.54 -31.78
N THR A 103 17.15 4.82 -31.40
CA THR A 103 17.27 3.65 -30.53
C THR A 103 18.12 2.58 -31.20
N GLY A 104 19.10 2.05 -30.45
CA GLY A 104 20.10 1.11 -30.97
C GLY A 104 21.37 1.79 -31.50
N VAL A 105 21.39 3.12 -31.64
CA VAL A 105 22.62 3.87 -31.93
C VAL A 105 23.35 4.19 -30.63
N LYS A 106 24.68 4.03 -30.61
CA LYS A 106 25.50 4.40 -29.45
C LYS A 106 25.59 5.94 -29.37
N PRO A 107 25.20 6.57 -28.25
CA PRO A 107 25.33 8.03 -28.10
C PRO A 107 26.79 8.43 -28.07
N LYS A 108 27.07 9.71 -28.36
CA LYS A 108 28.42 10.26 -28.18
C LYS A 108 28.75 10.21 -26.69
N THR A 109 30.03 9.98 -26.37
CA THR A 109 30.50 10.04 -24.99
C THR A 109 30.17 11.41 -24.41
N PHE A 110 29.46 11.44 -23.29
CA PHE A 110 29.29 12.67 -22.53
C PHE A 110 30.67 13.11 -22.02
N ASP A 111 31.13 14.28 -22.46
CA ASP A 111 32.39 14.82 -21.98
C ASP A 111 32.18 15.45 -20.60
N SER A 112 32.48 14.69 -19.56
CA SER A 112 32.48 15.19 -18.19
C SER A 112 33.68 16.09 -17.86
N LYS A 113 34.64 16.26 -18.79
CA LYS A 113 35.84 17.07 -18.59
C LYS A 113 35.55 18.56 -18.82
N LEU A 114 34.99 19.19 -17.80
CA LEU A 114 35.00 20.64 -17.60
C LEU A 114 35.59 20.90 -16.21
N PRO A 115 36.35 21.99 -16.00
CA PRO A 115 37.68 22.42 -16.47
C PRO A 115 38.83 21.78 -15.65
N LYS A 116 40.10 22.11 -15.98
CA LYS A 116 41.31 21.61 -15.28
C LYS A 116 41.45 22.11 -13.83
N ASN A 117 40.76 23.19 -13.46
CA ASN A 117 40.77 23.76 -12.12
C ASN A 117 39.32 23.82 -11.61
N VAL A 118 39.04 23.12 -10.51
CA VAL A 118 37.69 22.94 -9.93
C VAL A 118 37.50 23.72 -8.63
N GLU A 119 38.51 24.48 -8.19
CA GLU A 119 38.48 25.20 -6.91
C GLU A 119 37.31 26.22 -6.80
N ASP A 120 36.92 26.84 -7.92
CA ASP A 120 35.80 27.81 -7.99
C ASP A 120 34.47 27.22 -8.50
N LEU A 121 34.38 25.89 -8.63
CA LEU A 121 33.20 25.22 -9.17
C LEU A 121 32.45 24.43 -8.11
N HIS A 122 31.13 24.45 -8.21
CA HIS A 122 30.27 23.65 -7.35
C HIS A 122 29.38 22.72 -8.17
N LEU A 123 29.08 21.56 -7.58
CA LEU A 123 28.19 20.56 -8.15
C LEU A 123 26.74 20.99 -8.03
N VAL A 124 25.98 20.82 -9.11
CA VAL A 124 24.53 21.03 -9.15
C VAL A 124 23.85 19.73 -9.54
N ALA A 125 22.92 19.27 -8.69
CA ALA A 125 22.13 18.05 -8.88
C ALA A 125 20.81 18.14 -8.08
N TRP A 126 19.81 17.34 -8.45
CA TRP A 126 18.52 17.30 -7.74
C TRP A 126 18.49 16.23 -6.64
N GLN A 127 17.83 16.56 -5.53
CA GLN A 127 17.42 15.65 -4.46
C GLN A 127 15.93 15.83 -4.16
N HIS A 128 15.22 14.73 -4.00
CA HIS A 128 13.79 14.72 -3.71
C HIS A 128 13.53 13.88 -2.47
N TYR A 129 13.18 14.53 -1.36
CA TYR A 129 12.64 13.92 -0.14
C TYR A 129 11.12 13.81 -0.28
N GLY A 130 10.66 12.76 -0.94
CA GLY A 130 9.43 12.82 -1.73
C GLY A 130 9.51 13.97 -2.74
N VAL A 131 8.38 14.45 -3.25
CA VAL A 131 8.38 15.55 -4.23
C VAL A 131 7.62 16.75 -3.71
N ASP A 132 8.27 17.92 -3.69
CA ASP A 132 7.58 19.18 -3.47
C ASP A 132 7.06 19.76 -4.79
N LEU A 133 5.75 20.05 -4.81
CA LEU A 133 5.01 20.61 -5.94
C LEU A 133 4.44 22.01 -5.63
N LYS A 134 4.92 22.66 -4.54
CA LYS A 134 4.65 24.07 -4.20
C LYS A 134 3.17 24.44 -4.08
N TYR A 135 2.30 23.50 -3.71
CA TYR A 135 0.86 23.75 -3.58
C TYR A 135 0.44 24.28 -2.21
N ARG A 136 1.03 23.72 -1.15
CA ARG A 136 0.77 24.06 0.26
C ARG A 136 1.95 23.61 1.12
N SER A 137 2.04 24.12 2.35
CA SER A 137 3.00 23.60 3.33
C SER A 137 2.82 22.08 3.45
N ASN A 138 3.91 21.37 3.18
CA ASN A 138 3.94 19.92 3.17
C ASN A 138 5.32 19.45 3.65
N ILE A 139 5.40 18.16 4.00
CA ILE A 139 6.62 17.55 4.55
C ILE A 139 7.63 17.12 3.48
N TYR A 140 7.22 17.11 2.22
CA TYR A 140 8.07 16.73 1.09
C TYR A 140 8.91 17.92 0.64
N LYS A 141 10.11 17.66 0.16
CA LYS A 141 11.07 18.69 -0.25
C LYS A 141 11.77 18.26 -1.53
N SER A 142 11.86 19.17 -2.50
CA SER A 142 12.72 19.03 -3.68
C SER A 142 13.79 20.10 -3.59
N PHE A 143 15.06 19.71 -3.65
CA PHE A 143 16.19 20.59 -3.47
C PHE A 143 17.22 20.42 -4.58
N ARG A 144 17.84 21.54 -4.97
CA ARG A 144 18.90 21.55 -5.98
C ARG A 144 20.23 21.93 -5.34
N LEU A 145 21.15 20.98 -5.28
CA LEU A 145 22.47 21.14 -4.68
C LEU A 145 23.27 22.26 -5.35
N GLY A 146 24.18 22.89 -4.59
CA GLY A 146 25.06 23.94 -5.11
C GLY A 146 24.35 25.25 -5.47
N ARG A 147 23.10 25.43 -5.07
CA ARG A 147 22.35 26.67 -5.25
C ARG A 147 21.95 27.19 -3.87
N PHE A 148 22.45 28.38 -3.52
CA PHE A 148 22.31 29.00 -2.20
C PHE A 148 20.88 29.49 -1.88
N GLU A 149 19.87 28.68 -2.18
CA GLU A 149 18.56 28.81 -1.55
C GLU A 149 18.64 28.05 -0.23
N ILE A 150 18.86 28.76 0.88
CA ILE A 150 18.69 28.15 2.20
C ILE A 150 17.21 27.78 2.31
N PRO A 151 16.84 26.49 2.51
CA PRO A 151 15.48 26.16 2.85
C PRO A 151 15.09 26.94 4.10
N GLU A 152 13.93 27.57 4.10
CA GLU A 152 13.33 28.24 5.27
C GLU A 152 13.23 27.32 6.51
N SER A 153 13.43 26.01 6.31
CA SER A 153 13.41 24.93 7.29
C SER A 153 14.76 24.24 7.55
N ALA A 154 15.89 24.74 7.03
CA ALA A 154 17.19 24.19 7.41
C ALA A 154 17.41 24.50 8.90
N LEU A 155 17.46 23.45 9.72
CA LEU A 155 17.66 23.58 11.16
C LEU A 155 19.02 24.22 11.42
N ASN A 156 19.03 25.31 12.19
CA ASN A 156 20.24 26.08 12.49
C ASN A 156 21.17 25.34 13.46
N GLY A 157 22.46 25.68 13.41
CA GLY A 157 23.47 25.15 14.31
C GLY A 157 23.30 25.76 15.69
N ILE A 158 22.51 25.13 16.58
CA ILE A 158 22.17 25.67 17.91
C ILE A 158 22.95 24.97 19.04
N CYS A 159 23.52 25.76 19.96
CA CYS A 159 24.06 25.31 21.25
C CYS A 159 23.39 26.12 22.40
N LEU A 160 22.90 25.45 23.45
CA LEU A 160 21.94 25.97 24.43
C LEU A 160 22.24 25.59 25.88
N SER A 161 21.83 26.45 26.81
CA SER A 161 21.67 26.14 28.24
C SER A 161 20.22 26.35 28.69
N PHE A 162 19.76 25.58 29.70
CA PHE A 162 18.36 25.57 30.18
C PHE A 162 18.25 26.02 31.63
N PHE A 163 17.20 26.79 31.96
CA PHE A 163 16.94 27.27 33.31
C PHE A 163 15.46 27.09 33.71
N ASP A 164 15.22 26.50 34.88
CA ASP A 164 13.92 26.44 35.57
C ASP A 164 13.85 27.55 36.61
N VAL A 165 13.15 28.66 36.33
CA VAL A 165 13.16 29.80 37.29
C VAL A 165 11.94 30.71 37.21
N LYS A 166 11.59 31.28 38.37
CA LYS A 166 10.53 32.28 38.55
C LYS A 166 11.14 33.68 38.55
N TYR A 167 11.09 34.36 37.40
CA TYR A 167 11.74 35.66 37.19
C TYR A 167 10.77 36.79 36.86
N LYS A 168 9.46 36.61 37.07
CA LYS A 168 8.48 37.66 36.82
C LYS A 168 8.88 38.97 37.53
N GLY A 169 8.94 40.06 36.77
CA GLY A 169 9.31 41.40 37.23
C GLY A 169 10.81 41.69 37.31
N LYS A 170 11.68 40.73 36.96
CA LYS A 170 13.13 40.94 36.86
C LYS A 170 13.50 41.48 35.48
N ARG A 171 14.49 42.38 35.44
CA ARG A 171 15.25 42.72 34.23
C ARG A 171 16.34 41.69 34.01
N PHE A 172 16.68 41.40 32.76
CA PHE A 172 17.78 40.51 32.40
C PHE A 172 18.77 41.20 31.46
N LYS A 173 20.00 40.73 31.48
CA LYS A 173 21.07 41.08 30.53
C LYS A 173 21.89 39.84 30.21
N LEU A 174 21.90 39.42 28.96
CA LEU A 174 22.74 38.35 28.45
C LEU A 174 23.90 38.98 27.67
N THR A 175 25.14 38.60 27.97
CA THR A 175 26.31 38.99 27.18
C THR A 175 27.11 37.79 26.73
N ALA A 176 27.68 37.85 25.53
CA ALA A 176 28.63 36.86 25.03
C ALA A 176 29.61 37.51 24.05
N GLN A 177 30.81 36.97 23.93
CA GLN A 177 31.71 37.31 22.83
C GLN A 177 31.45 36.37 21.66
N ALA A 178 31.48 36.90 20.43
CA ALA A 178 31.35 36.07 19.24
C ALA A 178 32.04 36.67 18.01
N LYS A 179 32.38 35.81 17.04
CA LYS A 179 32.84 36.15 15.69
C LYS A 179 32.38 35.10 14.69
N THR A 180 32.42 35.41 13.40
CA THR A 180 31.96 34.50 12.34
C THR A 180 32.82 34.57 11.08
N GLU A 181 32.89 33.46 10.37
CA GLU A 181 33.39 33.37 9.00
C GLU A 181 32.27 32.82 8.12
N VAL A 182 31.52 33.71 7.46
CA VAL A 182 30.32 33.38 6.66
C VAL A 182 30.32 34.15 5.34
N ASN A 183 29.78 33.54 4.28
CA ASN A 183 29.69 34.16 2.95
C ASN A 183 28.24 34.42 2.54
N GLY A 184 27.91 35.63 2.10
CA GLY A 184 26.58 35.99 1.58
C GLY A 184 25.61 36.52 2.65
N GLU A 185 24.68 37.38 2.22
CA GLU A 185 23.84 38.19 3.11
C GLU A 185 22.81 37.37 3.91
N LYS A 186 22.50 36.15 3.50
CA LYS A 186 21.54 35.28 4.21
C LYS A 186 22.19 34.43 5.32
N ASN A 187 23.52 34.47 5.45
CA ASN A 187 24.27 33.73 6.46
C ASN A 187 24.65 34.66 7.62
N GLY A 188 24.79 34.09 8.82
CA GLY A 188 25.17 34.83 10.02
C GLY A 188 25.27 33.97 11.26
N GLY A 189 26.01 34.46 12.24
CA GLY A 189 25.99 33.99 13.62
C GLY A 189 25.07 34.86 14.47
N TYR A 190 24.51 34.28 15.53
CA TYR A 190 23.54 34.93 16.40
C TYR A 190 23.79 34.50 17.84
N ILE A 191 23.68 35.46 18.76
CA ILE A 191 23.40 35.17 20.17
C ILE A 191 21.89 35.33 20.34
N TYR A 192 21.26 34.49 21.16
CA TYR A 192 19.81 34.57 21.31
C TYR A 192 19.33 34.19 22.70
N ILE A 193 18.11 34.60 23.02
CA ILE A 193 17.38 34.24 24.22
C ILE A 193 15.90 34.03 23.89
N ASN A 194 15.34 32.93 24.40
CA ASN A 194 13.94 32.56 24.22
C ASN A 194 13.36 32.07 25.56
N ALA A 195 12.24 32.64 25.96
CA ALA A 195 11.51 32.31 27.19
C ALA A 195 10.04 32.11 26.87
N VAL A 196 9.42 31.03 27.36
CA VAL A 196 8.04 30.66 27.01
C VAL A 196 7.20 30.47 28.28
N ALA A 197 5.98 30.98 28.29
CA ALA A 197 5.02 30.84 29.38
C ALA A 197 4.42 29.42 29.45
N PRO A 198 3.84 28.99 30.59
CA PRO A 198 3.14 27.70 30.69
C PRO A 198 2.01 27.51 29.67
N SER A 199 1.45 28.61 29.14
CA SER A 199 0.43 28.60 28.08
C SER A 199 0.99 28.29 26.68
N GLY A 200 2.31 28.22 26.52
CA GLY A 200 2.99 28.06 25.24
C GLY A 200 3.24 29.38 24.48
N LYS A 201 2.89 30.54 25.05
CA LYS A 201 3.16 31.86 24.44
C LYS A 201 4.60 32.33 24.73
N PRO A 202 5.30 32.96 23.77
CA PRO A 202 6.61 33.54 24.03
C PRO A 202 6.51 34.74 24.97
N ILE A 203 7.38 34.80 25.98
CA ILE A 203 7.58 35.91 26.91
C ILE A 203 8.73 36.80 26.42
N VAL A 204 9.83 36.16 25.98
CA VAL A 204 11.00 36.79 25.37
C VAL A 204 11.35 35.98 24.13
N ASP A 205 11.58 36.65 23.00
CA ASP A 205 11.98 36.00 21.75
C ASP A 205 12.92 36.91 20.94
N ASP A 206 14.15 37.07 21.43
CA ASP A 206 15.17 37.85 20.74
C ASP A 206 16.24 36.93 20.16
N LEU A 207 16.17 36.79 18.83
CA LEU A 207 17.01 35.90 18.03
C LEU A 207 18.10 36.64 17.25
N MET A 208 18.32 37.94 17.52
CA MET A 208 19.24 38.82 16.79
C MET A 208 19.06 38.82 15.25
N ARG A 209 17.88 38.46 14.73
CA ARG A 209 17.65 38.26 13.29
C ARG A 209 17.85 39.53 12.46
N ASP A 210 17.59 40.68 13.06
CA ASP A 210 17.78 42.02 12.50
C ASP A 210 19.24 42.52 12.58
N ARG A 211 20.08 41.88 13.41
CA ARG A 211 21.46 42.28 13.69
C ARG A 211 22.45 41.10 13.71
N PRO A 212 22.57 40.35 12.60
CA PRO A 212 23.43 39.18 12.50
C PRO A 212 24.92 39.51 12.64
N ILE A 213 25.66 38.59 13.24
CA ILE A 213 27.11 38.60 13.33
C ILE A 213 27.67 38.06 12.01
N ARG A 214 28.43 38.88 11.29
CA ARG A 214 29.03 38.53 9.99
C ARG A 214 30.52 38.85 9.88
N GLN A 215 31.13 39.31 10.96
CA GLN A 215 32.51 39.77 10.98
C GLN A 215 33.39 38.72 11.67
N ASN A 216 34.59 38.51 11.15
CA ASN A 216 35.58 37.62 11.74
C ASN A 216 36.46 38.37 12.76
N GLU A 217 35.82 39.10 13.66
CA GLU A 217 36.45 39.87 14.73
C GLU A 217 35.68 39.61 16.03
N TRP A 218 36.39 39.30 17.13
CA TRP A 218 35.75 39.13 18.42
C TRP A 218 35.11 40.43 18.89
N LYS A 219 33.80 40.39 19.12
CA LYS A 219 33.03 41.50 19.68
C LYS A 219 32.12 40.98 20.78
N LYS A 220 31.90 41.82 21.78
CA LYS A 220 30.92 41.58 22.84
C LYS A 220 29.53 41.97 22.34
N TYR A 221 28.59 41.06 22.47
CA TYR A 221 27.18 41.25 22.15
C TYR A 221 26.35 41.23 23.42
N GLU A 222 25.27 42.00 23.44
CA GLU A 222 24.39 42.17 24.59
C GLU A 222 22.93 42.10 24.17
N ILE A 223 22.11 41.39 24.97
CA ILE A 223 20.65 41.36 24.87
C ILE A 223 20.07 41.68 26.25
N THR A 224 19.21 42.70 26.33
CA THR A 224 18.55 43.11 27.58
C THR A 224 17.03 43.08 27.44
N GLY A 225 16.32 42.80 28.52
CA GLY A 225 14.86 42.87 28.55
C GLY A 225 14.28 42.70 29.95
N GLU A 226 12.98 42.45 30.03
CA GLU A 226 12.24 42.23 31.29
C GLU A 226 11.29 41.03 31.14
N PHE A 227 11.15 40.25 32.21
CA PHE A 227 10.20 39.13 32.25
C PHE A 227 8.84 39.59 32.80
N ASN A 228 7.85 39.74 31.90
CA ASN A 228 6.50 40.16 32.30
C ASN A 228 5.68 39.07 33.01
N GLU A 229 6.09 37.81 32.84
CA GLU A 229 5.48 36.61 33.41
C GLU A 229 6.58 35.61 33.80
N ASP A 230 6.27 34.62 34.64
CA ASP A 230 7.23 33.56 34.96
C ASP A 230 7.38 32.60 33.77
N PRO A 231 8.60 32.36 33.27
CA PRO A 231 8.81 31.39 32.21
C PRO A 231 8.60 29.96 32.71
N TYR A 232 7.96 29.15 31.87
CA TYR A 232 7.92 27.69 32.01
C TYR A 232 9.28 27.06 31.66
N TYR A 233 9.99 27.64 30.68
CA TYR A 233 11.41 27.39 30.47
C TYR A 233 12.07 28.63 29.83
N LEU A 234 13.37 28.77 30.09
CA LEU A 234 14.25 29.77 29.49
C LEU A 234 15.44 29.08 28.83
N GLN A 235 15.78 29.50 27.61
CA GLN A 235 16.95 29.02 26.88
C GLN A 235 17.70 30.18 26.22
N PHE A 236 19.03 30.10 26.16
CA PHE A 236 19.87 31.03 25.42
C PHE A 236 21.13 30.34 24.90
N GLY A 237 21.80 30.96 23.93
CA GLY A 237 23.09 30.49 23.45
C GLY A 237 23.50 31.08 22.11
N ALA A 238 24.31 30.32 21.37
CA ALA A 238 24.81 30.69 20.05
C ALA A 238 24.14 29.88 18.93
N GLU A 239 23.98 30.53 17.78
CA GLU A 239 23.36 29.93 16.61
C GLU A 239 24.08 30.35 15.33
N LEU A 240 24.44 29.38 14.49
CA LEU A 240 24.90 29.61 13.12
C LEU A 240 23.77 29.32 12.14
N VAL A 241 23.42 30.31 11.31
CA VAL A 241 22.49 30.16 10.18
C VAL A 241 23.28 30.19 8.87
N GLY A 242 23.14 29.13 8.08
CA GLY A 242 23.68 29.04 6.74
C GLY A 242 25.05 28.36 6.66
N VAL A 243 25.94 28.91 5.82
CA VAL A 243 27.24 28.30 5.51
C VAL A 243 28.37 29.11 6.11
N GLY A 244 29.22 28.45 6.90
CA GLY A 244 30.41 29.03 7.48
C GLY A 244 30.73 28.48 8.86
N LYS A 245 31.35 29.34 9.67
CA LYS A 245 31.75 29.06 11.04
C LYS A 245 31.33 30.20 11.95
N MET A 246 30.93 29.87 13.16
CA MET A 246 30.75 30.81 14.26
C MET A 246 31.62 30.37 15.42
N TRP A 247 32.23 31.32 16.09
CA TRP A 247 32.85 31.12 17.39
C TRP A 247 32.12 31.96 18.44
N ALA A 248 31.95 31.40 19.62
CA ALA A 248 31.34 32.08 20.76
C ALA A 248 32.06 31.70 22.06
N ASP A 249 32.13 32.64 22.99
CA ASP A 249 32.83 32.52 24.26
C ASP A 249 32.27 33.52 25.30
N ASP A 250 32.68 33.40 26.56
CA ASP A 250 32.47 34.39 27.62
C ASP A 250 30.98 34.76 27.84
N PHE A 251 30.12 33.73 28.00
CA PHE A 251 28.71 33.92 28.28
C PHE A 251 28.46 34.37 29.73
N HIS A 252 27.70 35.45 29.91
CA HIS A 252 27.23 35.91 31.23
C HIS A 252 25.75 36.25 31.20
N PHE A 253 25.02 35.87 32.25
CA PHE A 253 23.60 36.18 32.38
C PHE A 253 23.35 36.90 33.69
N TYR A 254 22.89 38.15 33.61
CA TYR A 254 22.63 38.98 34.77
C TYR A 254 21.13 39.18 34.97
N LEU A 255 20.73 39.27 36.24
CA LEU A 255 19.38 39.66 36.65
C LEU A 255 19.43 40.90 37.54
N ALA A 256 18.41 41.73 37.45
CA ALA A 256 18.25 42.86 38.35
C ALA A 256 16.77 43.05 38.69
N ASP A 257 16.49 43.49 39.91
CA ASP A 257 15.19 44.09 40.20
C ASP A 257 15.04 45.42 39.43
N LYS A 258 13.80 45.93 39.35
CA LYS A 258 13.45 47.12 38.55
C LYS A 258 14.39 48.31 38.78
N ASP A 259 14.84 48.50 40.03
CA ASP A 259 15.78 49.55 40.46
C ASP A 259 17.03 48.99 41.18
N GLY A 260 17.29 47.69 41.05
CA GLY A 260 18.42 47.00 41.68
C GLY A 260 19.69 46.95 40.82
N ASP A 261 20.80 46.60 41.46
CA ASP A 261 22.07 46.30 40.79
C ASP A 261 21.98 44.98 39.99
N TRP A 262 22.87 44.82 39.00
CA TRP A 262 22.98 43.58 38.23
C TRP A 262 23.66 42.49 39.06
N GLU A 263 22.94 41.40 39.30
CA GLU A 263 23.46 40.17 39.90
C GLU A 263 23.83 39.18 38.80
N ASP A 264 25.06 38.67 38.85
CA ASP A 264 25.52 37.63 37.92
C ASP A 264 24.96 36.27 38.30
N VAL A 265 24.25 35.64 37.38
CA VAL A 265 23.73 34.29 37.55
C VAL A 265 24.80 33.32 37.10
N SER A 266 25.32 32.53 38.05
CA SER A 266 26.35 31.54 37.77
C SER A 266 25.89 30.55 36.69
N LEU A 267 26.61 30.56 35.57
CA LEU A 267 26.42 29.65 34.45
C LEU A 267 27.39 28.46 34.56
N SER A 268 26.95 27.28 34.14
CA SER A 268 27.83 26.12 34.01
C SER A 268 28.63 26.22 32.72
N ASN A 269 29.96 26.16 32.84
CA ASN A 269 30.91 26.20 31.71
C ASN A 269 30.70 27.37 30.71
N PRO A 270 30.63 28.64 31.15
CA PRO A 270 30.32 29.79 30.28
C PRO A 270 31.42 30.16 29.26
N GLY A 271 32.66 29.78 29.56
CA GLY A 271 33.84 29.97 28.70
C GLY A 271 34.29 28.70 27.97
N PHE A 272 33.49 27.62 28.02
CA PHE A 272 33.82 26.34 27.37
C PHE A 272 35.19 25.72 27.74
N ASP A 273 35.74 26.06 28.91
CA ASP A 273 36.99 25.50 29.41
C ASP A 273 36.89 24.02 29.79
N GLU A 274 35.70 23.55 30.14
CA GLU A 274 35.42 22.13 30.34
C GLU A 274 34.99 21.48 29.03
N VAL A 275 35.77 20.49 28.58
CA VAL A 275 35.61 19.85 27.26
C VAL A 275 35.38 18.35 27.41
N LYS A 276 34.40 17.80 26.68
CA LYS A 276 34.16 16.36 26.63
C LYS A 276 35.30 15.64 25.89
N PRO A 277 35.53 14.32 26.10
CA PRO A 277 36.58 13.56 25.42
C PRO A 277 36.51 13.58 23.88
N ASP A 278 35.35 13.86 23.30
CA ASP A 278 35.13 14.01 21.85
C ASP A 278 35.26 15.46 21.35
N ASN A 279 35.92 16.33 22.13
CA ASN A 279 36.09 17.76 21.87
C ASN A 279 34.78 18.55 21.75
N ARG A 280 33.69 18.07 22.34
CA ARG A 280 32.39 18.78 22.34
C ARG A 280 32.20 19.59 23.63
N PRO A 281 31.34 20.63 23.62
CA PRO A 281 31.13 21.44 24.81
C PRO A 281 30.48 20.61 25.93
N ALA A 282 31.07 20.65 27.13
CA ALA A 282 30.49 20.09 28.36
C ALA A 282 29.39 21.01 28.89
N GLU A 283 28.38 20.47 29.60
CA GLU A 283 27.26 21.23 30.21
C GLU A 283 26.34 22.05 29.27
N TRP A 284 26.62 22.08 27.97
CA TRP A 284 25.77 22.70 26.96
C TRP A 284 25.07 21.67 26.07
N THR A 285 23.86 21.98 25.64
CA THR A 285 23.03 21.15 24.76
C THR A 285 23.17 21.58 23.31
N TYR A 286 23.42 20.62 22.42
CA TYR A 286 23.50 20.82 20.98
C TYR A 286 22.82 19.66 20.25
N ARG A 287 22.43 19.89 19.00
CA ARG A 287 21.78 18.86 18.19
C ARG A 287 22.81 17.89 17.61
N LYS A 288 22.39 16.67 17.28
CA LYS A 288 23.32 15.72 16.65
C LYS A 288 23.67 16.21 15.25
N SER A 289 24.94 16.07 14.85
CA SER A 289 25.39 16.45 13.50
C SER A 289 24.57 15.78 12.39
N SER A 290 24.12 14.53 12.60
CA SER A 290 23.22 13.82 11.69
C SER A 290 21.82 14.43 11.52
N GLU A 291 21.42 15.35 12.41
CA GLU A 291 20.10 15.99 12.42
C GLU A 291 20.13 17.41 11.83
N THR A 292 21.25 18.11 11.93
CA THR A 292 21.36 19.53 11.52
C THR A 292 22.43 19.79 10.47
N ASN A 293 23.34 18.84 10.21
CA ASN A 293 24.54 19.02 9.39
C ASN A 293 25.52 20.08 9.95
N TYR A 294 25.43 20.40 11.25
CA TYR A 294 26.43 21.21 11.95
C TYR A 294 27.26 20.34 12.89
N GLU A 295 28.52 20.71 13.05
CA GLU A 295 29.42 20.19 14.08
C GLU A 295 29.57 21.25 15.17
N TYR A 296 29.67 20.77 16.40
CA TYR A 296 29.83 21.58 17.60
C TYR A 296 31.08 21.08 18.30
N THR A 297 32.10 21.92 18.35
CA THR A 297 33.40 21.56 18.91
C THR A 297 33.92 22.68 19.78
N VAL A 298 34.63 22.35 20.85
CA VAL A 298 35.48 23.30 21.55
C VAL A 298 36.84 23.26 20.88
N VAL A 299 37.31 24.43 20.45
CA VAL A 299 38.60 24.60 19.78
C VAL A 299 39.42 25.65 20.50
N LYS A 300 40.74 25.65 20.30
CA LYS A 300 41.62 26.71 20.78
C LYS A 300 41.59 27.90 19.83
N ASP A 301 41.41 29.09 20.38
CA ASP A 301 41.64 30.37 19.69
C ASP A 301 42.55 31.23 20.56
N GLY A 302 43.85 31.24 20.24
CA GLY A 302 44.88 31.70 21.17
C GLY A 302 45.02 30.75 22.38
N ASP A 303 45.01 31.31 23.59
CA ASP A 303 45.12 30.54 24.83
C ASP A 303 43.76 30.01 25.34
N ASN A 304 42.66 30.58 24.86
CA ASN A 304 41.29 30.28 25.31
C ASN A 304 40.69 29.09 24.57
N ASN A 305 39.81 28.37 25.27
CA ASN A 305 38.90 27.41 24.66
C ASN A 305 37.63 28.16 24.23
N VAL A 306 37.14 27.91 23.01
CA VAL A 306 35.95 28.59 22.50
C VAL A 306 35.00 27.59 21.84
N LEU A 307 33.69 27.85 21.93
CA LEU A 307 32.72 27.10 21.14
C LEU A 307 32.90 27.46 19.67
N GLN A 308 33.05 26.44 18.82
CA GLN A 308 32.94 26.54 17.37
C GLN A 308 31.69 25.78 16.90
N ILE A 309 30.86 26.47 16.12
CA ILE A 309 29.77 25.90 15.36
C ILE A 309 30.16 26.01 13.89
N GLN A 310 30.21 24.90 13.16
CA GLN A 310 30.52 24.91 11.73
C GLN A 310 29.66 23.89 10.99
N ASN A 311 29.58 24.00 9.67
CA ASN A 311 28.98 22.93 8.88
C ASN A 311 29.86 21.66 8.94
N ALA A 312 29.23 20.48 8.96
CA ALA A 312 29.94 19.19 9.04
C ALA A 312 30.83 18.93 7.81
N ALA A 313 31.91 18.15 7.99
CA ALA A 313 32.83 17.84 6.88
C ALA A 313 32.09 17.15 5.71
N GLY A 314 32.26 17.68 4.49
CA GLY A 314 31.56 17.18 3.29
C GLY A 314 30.14 17.74 3.08
N TYR A 315 29.71 18.69 3.92
CA TYR A 315 28.43 19.38 3.75
C TYR A 315 28.37 20.14 2.42
N ILE A 316 27.42 19.78 1.57
CA ILE A 316 26.93 20.65 0.49
C ILE A 316 25.75 21.45 1.06
N PRO A 317 25.81 22.78 1.08
CA PRO A 317 24.72 23.63 1.55
C PRO A 317 23.35 23.22 1.00
N GLY A 318 22.41 22.99 1.93
CA GLY A 318 21.02 22.67 1.61
C GLY A 318 20.70 21.22 1.23
N MET A 319 21.64 20.28 1.40
CA MET A 319 21.39 18.85 1.16
C MET A 319 20.25 18.27 2.02
N LEU A 320 19.33 17.50 1.40
CA LEU A 320 18.20 16.86 2.07
C LEU A 320 18.56 15.51 2.71
N PHE A 321 19.47 14.75 2.09
CA PHE A 321 19.97 13.45 2.56
C PHE A 321 21.33 13.13 1.92
N PRO A 322 22.15 12.20 2.45
CA PRO A 322 23.56 12.06 2.05
C PRO A 322 23.82 11.62 0.60
N GLN A 323 22.86 10.99 -0.08
CA GLN A 323 23.02 10.46 -1.43
C GLN A 323 22.73 11.52 -2.51
N TYR A 324 23.61 11.68 -3.49
CA TYR A 324 23.41 12.57 -4.63
C TYR A 324 24.13 12.05 -5.89
N PRO A 325 23.66 12.39 -7.10
CA PRO A 325 24.36 12.06 -8.34
C PRO A 325 25.70 12.78 -8.45
N LYS A 326 26.75 12.08 -8.86
CA LYS A 326 28.08 12.68 -9.09
C LYS A 326 28.22 13.22 -10.50
N VAL A 327 29.07 14.23 -10.69
CA VAL A 327 29.38 14.73 -12.04
C VAL A 327 29.95 13.61 -12.90
N GLY A 328 29.42 13.49 -14.12
CA GLY A 328 29.72 12.39 -15.04
C GLY A 328 28.73 11.22 -14.96
N GLU A 329 27.88 11.15 -13.93
CA GLU A 329 26.75 10.23 -13.93
C GLU A 329 25.70 10.65 -14.98
N ILE A 330 25.37 9.70 -15.84
CA ILE A 330 24.41 9.84 -16.93
C ILE A 330 23.40 8.69 -16.88
N ILE A 331 22.19 8.96 -17.36
CA ILE A 331 21.22 7.91 -17.68
C ILE A 331 21.05 7.81 -19.19
N ASN A 332 20.80 6.60 -19.67
CA ASN A 332 20.34 6.35 -21.03
C ASN A 332 18.96 5.71 -20.94
N LYS A 333 17.96 6.30 -21.59
CA LYS A 333 16.55 5.87 -21.50
C LYS A 333 15.91 5.84 -22.88
N GLU A 334 15.13 4.81 -23.12
CA GLU A 334 14.28 4.75 -24.32
C GLU A 334 13.08 5.67 -24.13
N LEU A 335 12.82 6.54 -25.11
CA LEU A 335 11.66 7.43 -25.12
C LEU A 335 10.46 6.76 -25.81
N GLY A 336 10.71 5.79 -26.68
CA GLY A 336 9.73 5.23 -27.61
C GLY A 336 9.72 6.00 -28.94
N GLY A 337 8.87 5.57 -29.88
CA GLY A 337 8.83 6.18 -31.22
C GLY A 337 10.12 6.03 -32.03
N GLY A 338 10.99 5.08 -31.64
CA GLY A 338 12.32 4.88 -32.22
C GLY A 338 13.43 5.74 -31.62
N LEU A 339 13.16 6.54 -30.57
CA LEU A 339 14.13 7.47 -29.99
C LEU A 339 14.56 7.07 -28.57
N SER A 340 15.79 7.43 -28.23
CA SER A 340 16.40 7.30 -26.91
C SER A 340 17.07 8.63 -26.53
N CYS A 341 17.31 8.83 -25.23
CA CYS A 341 18.03 9.99 -24.73
C CYS A 341 19.18 9.61 -23.78
N GLN A 342 20.17 10.49 -23.72
CA GLN A 342 21.21 10.51 -22.70
C GLN A 342 21.06 11.79 -21.88
N VAL A 343 20.95 11.67 -20.56
CA VAL A 343 20.70 12.79 -19.65
C VAL A 343 21.74 12.79 -18.53
N PRO A 344 22.59 13.83 -18.41
CA PRO A 344 23.43 14.04 -17.25
C PRO A 344 22.60 14.41 -16.01
N LEU A 345 22.94 13.81 -14.86
CA LEU A 345 22.22 14.03 -13.60
C LEU A 345 22.89 15.04 -12.67
N ALA A 346 24.16 15.36 -12.93
CA ALA A 346 24.92 16.36 -12.20
C ALA A 346 25.78 17.16 -13.18
N LEU A 347 25.83 18.47 -12.97
CA LEU A 347 26.65 19.40 -13.75
C LEU A 347 27.54 20.23 -12.82
N TRP A 348 28.67 20.68 -13.36
CA TRP A 348 29.44 21.75 -12.74
C TRP A 348 28.75 23.10 -12.95
N SER A 349 28.95 24.03 -12.03
CA SER A 349 28.53 25.42 -12.16
C SER A 349 29.61 26.36 -11.67
N ASP A 350 29.71 27.51 -12.34
CA ASP A 350 30.51 28.66 -11.92
C ASP A 350 29.58 29.81 -11.47
N LYS A 351 30.15 31.01 -11.29
CA LYS A 351 29.42 32.25 -11.00
C LYS A 351 28.40 32.68 -12.09
N ASN A 352 28.53 32.17 -13.31
CA ASN A 352 27.67 32.48 -14.45
C ASN A 352 26.57 31.40 -14.67
N GLY A 353 26.55 30.36 -13.85
CA GLY A 353 25.55 29.28 -13.86
C GLY A 353 26.12 27.92 -14.22
N THR A 354 25.24 26.96 -14.52
CA THR A 354 25.63 25.61 -14.94
C THR A 354 26.45 25.63 -16.23
N LEU A 355 27.55 24.88 -16.25
CA LEU A 355 28.41 24.71 -17.42
C LEU A 355 27.72 23.82 -18.49
N GLY A 356 28.17 23.95 -19.74
CA GLY A 356 27.62 23.23 -20.88
C GLY A 356 26.48 23.95 -21.60
N LYS A 357 26.40 25.29 -21.48
CA LYS A 357 25.49 26.14 -22.27
C LYS A 357 25.69 25.92 -23.77
N ASN A 358 24.60 26.01 -24.52
CA ASN A 358 24.60 25.81 -25.97
C ASN A 358 24.09 27.07 -26.68
N ASP A 359 25.01 27.91 -27.16
CA ASP A 359 24.69 29.18 -27.83
C ASP A 359 23.86 28.99 -29.11
N LYS A 360 23.80 27.78 -29.68
CA LYS A 360 22.96 27.48 -30.85
C LYS A 360 21.47 27.36 -30.50
N HIS A 361 21.15 27.13 -29.24
CA HIS A 361 19.77 26.94 -28.75
C HIS A 361 19.56 27.82 -27.50
N PRO A 362 19.46 29.16 -27.66
CA PRO A 362 19.22 30.06 -26.52
C PRO A 362 17.83 29.83 -25.89
N LEU A 363 17.70 30.13 -24.60
CA LEU A 363 16.48 29.92 -23.81
C LEU A 363 15.40 30.99 -24.11
N GLU A 364 15.82 32.18 -24.50
CA GLU A 364 14.99 33.36 -24.64
C GLU A 364 13.84 33.19 -25.66
N PRO A 365 14.07 32.64 -26.89
CA PRO A 365 12.99 32.42 -27.85
C PRO A 365 11.92 31.46 -27.34
N LEU A 366 12.33 30.35 -26.71
CA LEU A 366 11.39 29.40 -26.11
C LEU A 366 10.58 30.06 -24.99
N THR A 367 11.24 30.83 -24.13
CA THR A 367 10.58 31.57 -23.04
C THR A 367 9.54 32.55 -23.58
N ALA A 368 9.84 33.26 -24.68
CA ALA A 368 8.90 34.14 -25.34
C ALA A 368 7.66 33.40 -25.86
N GLU A 369 7.82 32.21 -26.45
CA GLU A 369 6.68 31.38 -26.88
C GLU A 369 5.84 30.89 -25.69
N LEU A 370 6.48 30.42 -24.61
CA LEU A 370 5.76 29.99 -23.41
C LEU A 370 4.98 31.17 -22.78
N ASN A 371 5.54 32.38 -22.78
CA ASN A 371 4.89 33.55 -22.20
C ASN A 371 3.60 33.96 -22.93
N LYS A 372 3.42 33.58 -24.20
CA LYS A 372 2.17 33.79 -24.94
C LYS A 372 1.00 32.91 -24.43
N ILE A 373 1.30 31.84 -23.70
CA ILE A 373 0.28 30.93 -23.16
C ILE A 373 -0.24 31.49 -21.83
N ASP A 374 -1.53 31.80 -21.79
CA ASP A 374 -2.25 32.10 -20.56
C ASP A 374 -3.02 30.87 -20.06
N LEU A 375 -2.47 30.17 -19.06
CA LEU A 375 -3.08 28.97 -18.50
C LEU A 375 -4.39 29.25 -17.76
N ASN A 376 -4.65 30.49 -17.33
CA ASN A 376 -5.83 30.84 -16.55
C ASN A 376 -7.08 30.97 -17.41
N SER A 377 -6.95 31.31 -18.69
CA SER A 377 -8.06 31.36 -19.65
C SER A 377 -8.35 30.00 -20.31
N MET A 378 -7.43 29.04 -20.20
CA MET A 378 -7.62 27.71 -20.77
C MET A 378 -8.53 26.83 -19.90
N THR A 379 -9.37 26.03 -20.56
CA THR A 379 -10.27 25.06 -19.91
C THR A 379 -10.02 23.65 -20.45
N ALA A 380 -10.72 22.67 -19.90
CA ALA A 380 -10.70 21.28 -20.38
C ALA A 380 -11.20 21.11 -21.83
N GLU A 381 -11.75 22.14 -22.48
CA GLU A 381 -12.05 22.14 -23.92
C GLU A 381 -10.76 22.10 -24.77
N SER A 382 -9.66 22.65 -24.25
CA SER A 382 -8.39 22.70 -24.96
C SER A 382 -7.67 21.34 -24.91
N GLU A 383 -7.51 20.71 -26.06
CA GLU A 383 -6.79 19.43 -26.18
C GLU A 383 -5.31 19.52 -25.71
N PRO A 384 -4.52 20.55 -26.06
CA PRO A 384 -3.18 20.72 -25.49
C PRO A 384 -3.15 20.79 -23.96
N LEU A 385 -4.15 21.43 -23.33
CA LEU A 385 -4.27 21.45 -21.87
C LEU A 385 -4.52 20.06 -21.31
N ARG A 386 -5.44 19.29 -21.92
CA ARG A 386 -5.72 17.91 -21.52
C ARG A 386 -4.48 17.04 -21.60
N LEU A 387 -3.77 17.08 -22.72
CA LEU A 387 -2.55 16.29 -22.92
C LEU A 387 -1.43 16.73 -21.97
N GLY A 388 -1.21 18.04 -21.80
CA GLY A 388 -0.23 18.57 -20.86
C GLY A 388 -0.48 18.12 -19.42
N ASN A 389 -1.74 18.12 -18.98
CA ASN A 389 -2.13 17.64 -17.65
C ASN A 389 -1.82 16.15 -17.45
N ILE A 390 -2.06 15.29 -18.47
CA ILE A 390 -1.67 13.87 -18.41
C ILE A 390 -0.15 13.71 -18.32
N VAL A 391 0.62 14.47 -19.11
CA VAL A 391 2.08 14.46 -19.05
C VAL A 391 2.59 14.82 -17.64
N ILE A 392 2.06 15.89 -17.04
CA ILE A 392 2.45 16.33 -15.70
C ILE A 392 2.12 15.26 -14.66
N ALA A 393 0.86 14.80 -14.62
CA ALA A 393 0.40 13.86 -13.62
C ALA A 393 1.12 12.51 -13.72
N TRP A 394 1.24 11.96 -14.94
CA TRP A 394 1.91 10.67 -15.14
C TRP A 394 3.37 10.71 -14.70
N ASN A 395 4.12 11.78 -15.00
CA ASN A 395 5.52 11.89 -14.59
C ASN A 395 5.70 12.04 -13.07
N VAL A 396 4.80 12.77 -12.40
CA VAL A 396 4.82 12.82 -10.93
C VAL A 396 4.66 11.41 -10.35
N PHE A 397 3.71 10.63 -10.87
CA PHE A 397 3.52 9.27 -10.38
C PHE A 397 4.70 8.36 -10.75
N GLN A 398 5.13 8.36 -12.02
CA GLN A 398 6.23 7.53 -12.52
C GLN A 398 7.49 7.62 -11.65
N HIS A 399 7.83 8.83 -11.21
CA HIS A 399 9.06 9.10 -10.48
C HIS A 399 8.91 9.07 -8.96
N PHE A 400 7.72 9.35 -8.42
CA PHE A 400 7.57 9.59 -6.97
C PHE A 400 6.51 8.72 -6.28
N TYR A 401 5.69 7.97 -7.01
CA TYR A 401 4.68 7.11 -6.39
C TYR A 401 5.33 5.88 -5.70
N PRO A 402 5.13 5.67 -4.39
CA PRO A 402 5.98 4.77 -3.62
C PRO A 402 5.48 3.31 -3.56
N TYR A 403 4.38 2.97 -4.25
CA TYR A 403 3.69 1.68 -4.10
C TYR A 403 3.61 0.82 -5.37
N PHE A 404 4.33 1.15 -6.44
CA PHE A 404 4.32 0.30 -7.63
C PHE A 404 4.83 -1.14 -7.39
N ASP A 405 5.53 -1.40 -6.28
CA ASP A 405 5.94 -2.74 -5.89
C ASP A 405 4.82 -3.60 -5.29
N VAL A 406 3.67 -2.99 -4.94
CA VAL A 406 2.54 -3.68 -4.31
C VAL A 406 1.21 -3.55 -5.04
N ILE A 407 1.11 -2.69 -6.07
CA ILE A 407 -0.08 -2.61 -6.93
C ILE A 407 0.07 -3.53 -8.14
N ASP A 408 -1.05 -4.03 -8.64
CA ASP A 408 -1.11 -4.86 -9.85
C ASP A 408 -1.43 -3.99 -11.07
N THR A 409 -0.49 -3.13 -11.46
CA THR A 409 -0.68 -2.21 -12.60
C THR A 409 0.61 -2.12 -13.40
N ASP A 410 0.50 -2.46 -14.68
CA ASP A 410 1.55 -2.28 -15.68
C ASP A 410 1.64 -0.80 -16.05
N TRP A 411 2.37 -0.04 -15.23
CA TRP A 411 2.39 1.41 -15.30
C TRP A 411 2.98 1.96 -16.60
N ASP A 412 3.90 1.21 -17.23
CA ASP A 412 4.49 1.58 -18.53
C ASP A 412 3.46 1.61 -19.66
N LYS A 413 2.41 0.77 -19.57
CA LYS A 413 1.29 0.78 -20.52
C LYS A 413 0.25 1.86 -20.24
N VAL A 414 0.14 2.33 -18.99
CA VAL A 414 -0.88 3.31 -18.60
C VAL A 414 -0.75 4.61 -19.40
N LEU A 415 0.47 5.09 -19.66
CA LEU A 415 0.69 6.32 -20.43
C LEU A 415 0.13 6.24 -21.87
N PRO A 416 0.59 5.32 -22.73
CA PRO A 416 0.10 5.26 -24.11
C PRO A 416 -1.40 4.95 -24.18
N GLU A 417 -1.92 4.09 -23.29
CA GLU A 417 -3.38 3.82 -23.22
C GLU A 417 -4.17 5.08 -22.87
N THR A 418 -3.71 5.85 -21.86
CA THR A 418 -4.38 7.09 -21.43
C THR A 418 -4.31 8.17 -22.52
N LEU A 419 -3.16 8.33 -23.18
CA LEU A 419 -3.02 9.29 -24.28
C LEU A 419 -3.93 8.94 -25.45
N SER A 420 -4.00 7.65 -25.79
CA SER A 420 -4.93 7.17 -26.82
C SER A 420 -6.38 7.46 -26.46
N GLU A 421 -6.78 7.26 -25.20
CA GLU A 421 -8.13 7.57 -24.73
C GLU A 421 -8.42 9.08 -24.79
N VAL A 422 -7.49 9.91 -24.31
CA VAL A 422 -7.65 11.37 -24.27
C VAL A 422 -7.77 12.00 -25.65
N LEU A 423 -7.05 11.48 -26.66
CA LEU A 423 -7.20 11.91 -28.05
C LEU A 423 -8.59 11.61 -28.64
N MET A 424 -9.31 10.63 -28.08
CA MET A 424 -10.67 10.30 -28.49
C MET A 424 -11.76 11.06 -27.73
N ASN A 425 -11.40 11.80 -26.66
CA ASN A 425 -12.36 12.56 -25.86
C ASN A 425 -12.97 13.70 -26.66
N LYS A 426 -14.30 13.84 -26.60
CA LYS A 426 -15.06 14.88 -27.32
C LYS A 426 -15.51 16.01 -26.41
N THR A 427 -15.60 15.76 -25.10
CA THR A 427 -16.08 16.72 -24.12
C THR A 427 -15.11 16.82 -22.92
N PRO A 428 -15.17 17.92 -22.15
CA PRO A 428 -14.48 18.03 -20.85
C PRO A 428 -14.80 16.90 -19.87
N ASN A 429 -16.02 16.36 -19.90
CA ASN A 429 -16.42 15.29 -19.00
C ASN A 429 -15.84 13.94 -19.43
N ASP A 430 -15.73 13.67 -20.75
CA ASP A 430 -15.01 12.50 -21.26
C ASP A 430 -13.54 12.52 -20.77
N TYR A 431 -12.94 13.70 -20.76
CA TYR A 431 -11.60 13.92 -20.23
C TYR A 431 -11.52 13.73 -18.72
N TYR A 432 -12.47 14.30 -17.97
CA TYR A 432 -12.51 14.09 -16.53
C TYR A 432 -12.60 12.59 -16.19
N ASP A 433 -13.41 11.82 -16.91
CA ASP A 433 -13.54 10.37 -16.73
C ASP A 433 -12.26 9.62 -17.11
N SER A 434 -11.63 9.97 -18.23
CA SER A 434 -10.33 9.42 -18.66
C SER A 434 -9.24 9.72 -17.63
N PHE A 435 -9.25 10.94 -17.07
CA PHE A 435 -8.29 11.35 -16.06
C PHE A 435 -8.52 10.61 -14.72
N ARG A 436 -9.78 10.37 -14.34
CA ARG A 436 -10.09 9.54 -13.16
C ARG A 436 -9.57 8.11 -13.31
N LYS A 437 -9.61 7.53 -14.52
CA LYS A 437 -9.10 6.18 -14.78
C LYS A 437 -7.59 6.06 -14.51
N ILE A 438 -6.76 6.98 -15.00
CA ILE A 438 -5.31 6.95 -14.70
C ILE A 438 -5.04 7.10 -13.20
N VAL A 439 -5.79 7.93 -12.46
CA VAL A 439 -5.65 8.01 -11.00
C VAL A 439 -6.14 6.73 -10.31
N ALA A 440 -7.19 6.08 -10.83
CA ALA A 440 -7.68 4.79 -10.33
C ALA A 440 -6.67 3.65 -10.51
N LYS A 441 -5.85 3.70 -11.57
CA LYS A 441 -4.77 2.73 -11.82
C LYS A 441 -3.66 2.76 -10.76
N LEU A 442 -3.53 3.85 -9.99
CA LEU A 442 -2.63 3.88 -8.82
C LEU A 442 -3.11 2.97 -7.68
N GLN A 443 -4.40 2.63 -7.63
CA GLN A 443 -5.01 1.90 -6.51
C GLN A 443 -4.80 2.58 -5.13
N ASP A 444 -4.62 3.89 -5.14
CA ASP A 444 -4.32 4.70 -3.96
C ASP A 444 -5.60 5.23 -3.31
N GLY A 445 -5.81 4.97 -2.02
CA GLY A 445 -6.98 5.48 -1.31
C GLY A 445 -7.03 7.00 -1.13
N HIS A 446 -5.92 7.72 -1.31
CA HIS A 446 -5.94 9.20 -1.45
C HIS A 446 -6.12 9.66 -2.89
N GLY A 447 -6.00 8.76 -3.88
CA GLY A 447 -6.14 9.03 -5.30
C GLY A 447 -7.48 9.66 -5.65
N PHE A 448 -7.49 10.97 -5.91
CA PHE A 448 -8.70 11.72 -6.22
C PHE A 448 -8.41 12.95 -7.08
N ILE A 449 -9.35 13.31 -7.95
CA ILE A 449 -9.28 14.52 -8.78
C ILE A 449 -10.29 15.54 -8.26
N TYR A 450 -9.79 16.68 -7.83
CA TYR A 450 -10.60 17.87 -7.59
C TYR A 450 -10.82 18.59 -8.91
N TYR A 451 -12.07 18.54 -9.37
CA TYR A 451 -12.57 19.28 -10.51
C TYR A 451 -14.08 19.43 -10.37
N LYS A 452 -14.65 20.53 -10.88
CA LYS A 452 -16.10 20.75 -10.89
C LYS A 452 -16.59 20.56 -12.33
N PRO A 453 -17.11 19.36 -12.70
CA PRO A 453 -17.58 19.11 -14.04
C PRO A 453 -18.79 19.99 -14.38
N LYS A 454 -18.95 20.28 -15.67
CA LYS A 454 -20.09 21.03 -16.24
C LYS A 454 -20.70 20.21 -17.38
N PRO A 455 -22.02 19.97 -17.42
CA PRO A 455 -23.01 20.31 -16.40
C PRO A 455 -22.72 19.63 -15.05
N ALA A 456 -23.28 20.18 -13.97
CA ALA A 456 -23.07 19.65 -12.63
C ALA A 456 -23.60 18.20 -12.52
N PRO A 457 -22.94 17.34 -11.73
CA PRO A 457 -23.41 15.99 -11.50
C PRO A 457 -24.64 16.04 -10.59
N GLY A 458 -25.62 15.19 -10.88
CA GLY A 458 -26.78 14.98 -10.04
C GLY A 458 -26.83 13.56 -9.47
N GLY A 459 -27.46 13.43 -8.32
CA GLY A 459 -27.54 12.20 -7.56
C GLY A 459 -28.95 11.74 -7.22
N LEU A 460 -29.06 10.48 -6.80
CA LEU A 460 -30.29 9.95 -6.21
C LEU A 460 -30.31 10.24 -4.71
N PRO A 461 -31.46 10.61 -4.11
CA PRO A 461 -31.58 10.92 -2.69
C PRO A 461 -31.64 9.64 -1.83
N ILE A 462 -30.64 8.76 -1.98
CA ILE A 462 -30.53 7.46 -1.30
C ILE A 462 -29.09 7.17 -0.84
N LYS A 463 -28.97 6.29 0.15
CA LYS A 463 -27.75 5.54 0.46
C LYS A 463 -27.94 4.08 0.05
N VAL A 464 -26.92 3.51 -0.57
CA VAL A 464 -26.91 2.10 -0.98
C VAL A 464 -25.67 1.39 -0.46
N GLU A 465 -25.81 0.09 -0.22
CA GLU A 465 -24.70 -0.80 0.14
C GLU A 465 -24.74 -2.09 -0.68
N TRP A 466 -23.60 -2.78 -0.74
CA TRP A 466 -23.49 -4.10 -1.35
C TRP A 466 -23.72 -5.19 -0.28
N ILE A 467 -24.93 -5.72 -0.22
CA ILE A 467 -25.37 -6.66 0.81
C ILE A 467 -25.91 -7.91 0.13
N GLU A 468 -25.47 -9.10 0.57
CA GLU A 468 -25.88 -10.40 0.00
C GLU A 468 -25.73 -10.49 -1.53
N ASN A 469 -24.67 -9.87 -2.07
CA ASN A 469 -24.39 -9.74 -3.51
C ASN A 469 -25.40 -8.91 -4.31
N GLN A 470 -26.06 -7.94 -3.67
CA GLN A 470 -27.04 -7.07 -4.30
C GLN A 470 -26.80 -5.62 -3.90
N VAL A 471 -27.19 -4.67 -4.75
CA VAL A 471 -27.20 -3.23 -4.41
C VAL A 471 -28.50 -2.94 -3.66
N VAL A 472 -28.41 -2.66 -2.36
CA VAL A 472 -29.55 -2.52 -1.46
C VAL A 472 -29.63 -1.09 -0.95
N ILE A 473 -30.81 -0.49 -0.99
CA ILE A 473 -31.07 0.83 -0.42
C ILE A 473 -31.08 0.71 1.10
N THR A 474 -30.17 1.40 1.78
CA THR A 474 -30.07 1.40 3.25
C THR A 474 -30.67 2.66 3.88
N ALA A 475 -30.77 3.75 3.13
CA ALA A 475 -31.48 4.97 3.53
C ALA A 475 -32.05 5.71 2.31
N SER A 476 -33.11 6.50 2.51
CA SER A 476 -33.78 7.27 1.45
C SER A 476 -34.42 8.54 2.01
N GLU A 477 -34.28 9.67 1.29
CA GLU A 477 -35.00 10.93 1.59
C GLU A 477 -36.29 11.07 0.77
N THR A 478 -36.66 10.05 -0.02
CA THR A 478 -37.87 10.06 -0.87
C THR A 478 -38.76 8.85 -0.58
N PRO A 479 -40.10 8.99 -0.56
CA PRO A 479 -41.00 7.86 -0.36
C PRO A 479 -41.05 6.89 -1.55
N LEU A 480 -40.55 7.29 -2.73
CA LEU A 480 -40.51 6.46 -3.93
C LEU A 480 -39.57 5.26 -3.78
N LEU A 481 -38.49 5.44 -3.02
CA LEU A 481 -37.43 4.46 -2.79
C LEU A 481 -37.40 4.11 -1.30
N LYS A 482 -37.44 2.83 -0.95
CA LYS A 482 -37.58 2.38 0.43
C LYS A 482 -36.33 1.67 0.91
N LYS A 483 -36.03 1.81 2.20
CA LYS A 483 -35.03 1.00 2.89
C LYS A 483 -35.34 -0.48 2.68
N GLY A 484 -34.33 -1.25 2.25
CA GLY A 484 -34.44 -2.68 1.93
C GLY A 484 -34.89 -3.01 0.50
N ASP A 485 -35.19 -2.00 -0.34
CA ASP A 485 -35.35 -2.19 -1.78
C ASP A 485 -34.01 -2.62 -2.40
N ILE A 486 -34.05 -3.57 -3.34
CA ILE A 486 -32.89 -3.97 -4.13
C ILE A 486 -32.94 -3.28 -5.49
N ILE A 487 -31.87 -2.60 -5.89
CA ILE A 487 -31.77 -2.01 -7.23
C ILE A 487 -31.32 -3.09 -8.22
N HIS A 488 -32.28 -3.70 -8.90
CA HIS A 488 -32.02 -4.71 -9.92
C HIS A 488 -31.46 -4.10 -11.21
N ARG A 489 -32.03 -2.96 -11.67
CA ARG A 489 -31.53 -2.19 -12.82
C ARG A 489 -31.62 -0.69 -12.60
N ILE A 490 -30.71 0.05 -13.23
CA ILE A 490 -30.71 1.51 -13.36
C ILE A 490 -30.36 1.86 -14.81
N ASP A 491 -31.16 2.69 -15.46
CA ASP A 491 -30.97 3.15 -16.85
C ASP A 491 -30.67 2.01 -17.85
N GLY A 492 -31.37 0.89 -17.70
CA GLY A 492 -31.23 -0.27 -18.58
C GLY A 492 -30.00 -1.15 -18.34
N ILE A 493 -29.16 -0.88 -17.34
CA ILE A 493 -28.08 -1.78 -16.91
C ILE A 493 -28.37 -2.40 -15.54
N SER A 494 -27.82 -3.59 -15.25
CA SER A 494 -28.00 -4.21 -13.93
C SER A 494 -27.31 -3.38 -12.84
N GLY A 495 -27.85 -3.40 -11.62
CA GLY A 495 -27.25 -2.70 -10.48
C GLY A 495 -25.80 -3.13 -10.22
N GLU A 496 -25.49 -4.42 -10.34
CA GLU A 496 -24.12 -4.93 -10.25
C GLU A 496 -23.21 -4.33 -11.33
N LYS A 497 -23.65 -4.30 -12.59
CA LYS A 497 -22.86 -3.72 -13.69
C LYS A 497 -22.68 -2.21 -13.50
N ALA A 498 -23.69 -1.50 -13.01
CA ALA A 498 -23.60 -0.08 -12.68
C ALA A 498 -22.55 0.18 -11.58
N LEU A 499 -22.51 -0.67 -10.54
CA LEU A 499 -21.48 -0.60 -9.50
C LEU A 499 -20.08 -0.86 -10.06
N LEU A 500 -19.88 -1.93 -10.84
CA LEU A 500 -18.59 -2.25 -11.46
C LEU A 500 -18.12 -1.11 -12.39
N ASN A 501 -19.05 -0.52 -13.14
CA ASN A 501 -18.78 0.65 -13.97
C ASN A 501 -18.42 1.90 -13.15
N ALA A 502 -18.90 2.05 -11.92
CA ALA A 502 -18.49 3.15 -11.05
C ALA A 502 -17.09 2.88 -10.44
N GLU A 503 -16.79 1.63 -10.07
CA GLU A 503 -15.51 1.23 -9.46
C GLU A 503 -14.29 1.55 -10.34
N GLN A 504 -14.39 1.49 -11.67
CA GLN A 504 -13.28 1.82 -12.59
C GLN A 504 -12.78 3.28 -12.48
N TYR A 505 -13.59 4.19 -11.92
CA TYR A 505 -13.24 5.61 -11.76
C TYR A 505 -12.81 5.99 -10.34
N VAL A 506 -12.58 4.99 -9.49
CA VAL A 506 -12.30 5.16 -8.07
C VAL A 506 -10.97 4.50 -7.73
N SER A 507 -10.05 5.28 -7.15
CA SER A 507 -8.77 4.78 -6.68
C SER A 507 -8.87 4.26 -5.24
N GLY A 508 -8.10 3.22 -4.94
CA GLY A 508 -8.03 2.58 -3.63
C GLY A 508 -8.05 1.05 -3.67
N SER A 509 -7.97 0.47 -2.47
CA SER A 509 -8.19 -0.96 -2.22
C SER A 509 -9.56 -1.43 -2.71
N PRO A 510 -9.76 -2.74 -2.97
CA PRO A 510 -11.06 -3.25 -3.42
C PRO A 510 -12.24 -2.84 -2.51
N GLN A 511 -12.04 -2.87 -1.18
CA GLN A 511 -13.07 -2.50 -0.20
C GLN A 511 -13.38 -1.00 -0.20
N LEU A 512 -12.36 -0.14 -0.25
CA LEU A 512 -12.57 1.32 -0.29
C LEU A 512 -13.17 1.76 -1.62
N ARG A 513 -12.70 1.15 -2.71
CA ARG A 513 -13.18 1.42 -4.07
C ARG A 513 -14.68 1.16 -4.18
N ARG A 514 -15.13 0.00 -3.70
CA ARG A 514 -16.55 -0.35 -3.64
C ARG A 514 -17.34 0.63 -2.78
N TYR A 515 -16.85 0.91 -1.57
CA TYR A 515 -17.50 1.85 -0.66
C TYR A 515 -17.73 3.23 -1.30
N ARG A 516 -16.71 3.81 -1.93
CA ARG A 516 -16.83 5.12 -2.59
C ARG A 516 -17.62 5.07 -3.89
N ALA A 517 -17.55 3.98 -4.64
CA ALA A 517 -18.38 3.78 -5.83
C ALA A 517 -19.88 3.75 -5.46
N LEU A 518 -20.23 3.13 -4.33
CA LEU A 518 -21.60 3.13 -3.80
C LEU A 518 -22.08 4.51 -3.36
N ASN A 519 -21.20 5.37 -2.84
CA ASN A 519 -21.54 6.77 -2.53
C ASN A 519 -21.97 7.58 -3.76
N GLN A 520 -21.49 7.21 -4.96
CA GLN A 520 -21.82 7.84 -6.24
C GLN A 520 -22.74 6.96 -7.10
N PHE A 521 -23.35 5.93 -6.52
CA PHE A 521 -24.15 4.99 -7.30
C PHE A 521 -25.34 5.70 -7.97
N GLY A 522 -25.47 5.51 -9.27
CA GLY A 522 -26.56 6.11 -10.06
C GLY A 522 -26.45 7.61 -10.29
N SER A 523 -25.29 8.24 -10.02
CA SER A 523 -25.03 9.61 -10.45
C SER A 523 -25.15 9.76 -11.97
N GLY A 524 -25.54 10.95 -12.42
CA GLY A 524 -25.68 11.32 -13.82
C GLY A 524 -25.70 12.83 -13.96
N THR A 525 -26.26 13.37 -15.04
CA THR A 525 -26.44 14.83 -15.16
C THR A 525 -27.52 15.32 -14.20
N GLN A 526 -27.29 16.42 -13.49
CA GLN A 526 -28.30 17.06 -12.65
C GLN A 526 -29.55 17.42 -13.47
N GLY A 527 -30.74 17.09 -12.94
CA GLY A 527 -32.03 17.28 -13.62
C GLY A 527 -32.35 16.25 -14.70
N SER A 528 -31.56 15.18 -14.82
CA SER A 528 -31.91 14.04 -15.68
C SER A 528 -32.71 12.97 -14.93
N THR A 529 -33.60 12.28 -15.63
CA THR A 529 -34.39 11.17 -15.06
C THR A 529 -33.59 9.87 -15.01
N ALA A 530 -33.54 9.23 -13.84
CA ALA A 530 -33.07 7.86 -13.67
C ALA A 530 -34.25 6.88 -13.75
N LYS A 531 -34.08 5.76 -14.48
CA LYS A 531 -35.08 4.69 -14.61
C LYS A 531 -34.65 3.47 -13.82
N LEU A 532 -35.35 3.19 -12.72
CA LEU A 532 -35.02 2.12 -11.79
C LEU A 532 -35.98 0.93 -11.94
N THR A 533 -35.42 -0.28 -11.89
CA THR A 533 -36.17 -1.52 -11.64
C THR A 533 -35.72 -2.07 -10.30
N LEU A 534 -36.65 -2.15 -9.35
CA LEU A 534 -36.41 -2.53 -7.97
C LEU A 534 -37.04 -3.89 -7.68
N LEU A 535 -36.46 -4.63 -6.73
CA LEU A 535 -37.15 -5.73 -6.05
C LEU A 535 -37.53 -5.28 -4.65
N ARG A 536 -38.83 -5.22 -4.38
CA ARG A 536 -39.43 -4.80 -3.10
C ARG A 536 -40.32 -5.93 -2.60
N ASN A 537 -39.93 -6.57 -1.51
CA ASN A 537 -40.63 -7.76 -0.99
C ASN A 537 -40.86 -8.83 -2.08
N ASP A 538 -39.83 -9.08 -2.89
CA ASP A 538 -39.82 -10.01 -4.03
C ASP A 538 -40.73 -9.63 -5.21
N GLU A 539 -41.39 -8.46 -5.16
CA GLU A 539 -42.12 -7.88 -6.28
C GLU A 539 -41.25 -6.92 -7.09
N THR A 540 -41.43 -6.92 -8.41
CA THR A 540 -40.74 -5.97 -9.29
C THR A 540 -41.47 -4.64 -9.33
N VAL A 541 -40.76 -3.55 -9.02
CA VAL A 541 -41.29 -2.19 -9.03
C VAL A 541 -40.47 -1.32 -9.99
N HIS A 542 -41.16 -0.57 -10.86
CA HIS A 542 -40.53 0.41 -11.75
C HIS A 542 -40.69 1.82 -11.19
N VAL A 543 -39.59 2.57 -11.13
CA VAL A 543 -39.58 3.94 -10.60
C VAL A 543 -38.81 4.84 -11.57
N GLU A 544 -39.38 5.98 -11.92
CA GLU A 544 -38.66 7.08 -12.56
C GLU A 544 -38.47 8.20 -11.54
N ILE A 545 -37.24 8.70 -11.40
CA ILE A 545 -36.89 9.73 -10.41
C ILE A 545 -35.88 10.72 -11.00
N GLN A 546 -36.05 12.00 -10.71
CA GLN A 546 -35.10 13.03 -11.11
C GLN A 546 -33.81 12.95 -10.28
N ARG A 547 -32.67 13.16 -10.94
CA ARG A 547 -31.39 13.35 -10.26
C ARG A 547 -31.30 14.77 -9.72
N GLU A 548 -31.29 14.90 -8.41
CA GLU A 548 -31.18 16.18 -7.72
C GLU A 548 -29.72 16.67 -7.70
N GLU A 549 -29.48 17.87 -7.18
CA GLU A 549 -28.13 18.32 -6.86
C GLU A 549 -27.40 17.27 -6.00
N GLU A 550 -26.16 16.94 -6.36
CA GLU A 550 -25.42 15.87 -5.71
C GLU A 550 -25.05 16.22 -4.26
N LYS A 551 -25.91 15.81 -3.33
CA LYS A 551 -25.67 15.88 -1.87
C LYS A 551 -24.64 14.83 -1.42
N ARG A 552 -24.39 13.77 -2.20
CA ARG A 552 -23.48 12.68 -1.85
C ARG A 552 -22.06 13.03 -2.27
N ARG A 553 -21.11 13.02 -1.35
CA ARG A 553 -19.71 13.36 -1.65
C ARG A 553 -18.95 12.09 -2.06
N PHE A 554 -17.86 12.25 -2.81
CA PHE A 554 -17.00 11.13 -3.19
C PHE A 554 -16.51 10.33 -1.97
N PHE A 555 -16.12 11.03 -0.90
CA PHE A 555 -15.58 10.41 0.31
C PHE A 555 -16.66 9.86 1.25
N PHE A 556 -17.87 10.41 1.26
CA PHE A 556 -18.94 10.03 2.18
C PHE A 556 -20.33 10.41 1.64
N ASN A 557 -21.36 9.65 2.06
CA ASN A 557 -22.75 9.96 1.78
C ASN A 557 -23.38 10.65 3.01
N ARG A 558 -24.05 11.80 2.81
CA ARG A 558 -24.72 12.56 3.88
C ARG A 558 -26.05 11.96 4.33
N ILE A 559 -26.61 11.04 3.54
CA ILE A 559 -27.86 10.36 3.87
C ILE A 559 -27.50 9.23 4.83
N SER A 560 -27.83 9.42 6.11
CA SER A 560 -27.52 8.42 7.13
C SER A 560 -28.61 7.35 7.23
N GLU A 561 -28.18 6.13 7.56
CA GLU A 561 -29.08 5.02 7.89
C GLU A 561 -29.47 5.02 9.38
N PHE A 562 -28.57 5.50 10.23
CA PHE A 562 -28.69 5.45 11.69
C PHE A 562 -28.46 6.83 12.29
N ASP A 563 -28.98 7.01 13.50
CA ASP A 563 -28.63 8.13 14.36
C ASP A 563 -27.36 7.78 15.15
N PHE A 564 -26.33 8.59 15.01
CA PHE A 564 -25.02 8.37 15.62
C PHE A 564 -24.75 9.46 16.68
N PRO A 565 -25.21 9.29 17.93
CA PRO A 565 -25.02 10.29 18.98
C PRO A 565 -23.53 10.50 19.27
N ASP A 566 -23.11 11.70 19.68
CA ASP A 566 -21.70 11.96 20.04
C ASP A 566 -21.26 11.02 21.16
N ILE A 567 -21.94 11.08 22.31
CA ILE A 567 -21.69 10.20 23.46
C ILE A 567 -23.02 9.70 24.02
N LYS A 568 -23.13 8.39 24.28
CA LYS A 568 -24.34 7.80 24.85
C LYS A 568 -24.00 6.72 25.88
N GLU A 569 -24.62 6.80 27.04
CA GLU A 569 -24.65 5.70 28.00
C GLU A 569 -25.69 4.68 27.56
N LEU A 570 -25.24 3.46 27.22
CA LEU A 570 -26.06 2.38 26.68
C LEU A 570 -26.77 1.59 27.79
N ALA A 571 -26.11 1.49 28.95
CA ALA A 571 -26.57 0.93 30.21
C ALA A 571 -25.63 1.44 31.31
N GLU A 572 -25.95 1.20 32.57
CA GLU A 572 -25.09 1.56 33.70
C GLU A 572 -23.63 1.10 33.47
N ASP A 573 -22.71 2.06 33.42
CA ASP A 573 -21.27 1.89 33.16
C ASP A 573 -20.88 1.38 31.75
N PHE A 574 -21.79 1.37 30.77
CA PHE A 574 -21.50 1.00 29.39
C PHE A 574 -21.72 2.17 28.43
N TYR A 575 -20.69 2.53 27.67
CA TYR A 575 -20.67 3.75 26.88
C TYR A 575 -20.49 3.48 25.39
N TYR A 576 -21.11 4.33 24.58
CA TYR A 576 -20.87 4.51 23.17
C TYR A 576 -20.27 5.91 22.95
N VAL A 577 -19.24 6.00 22.12
CA VAL A 577 -18.56 7.24 21.76
C VAL A 577 -18.33 7.25 20.25
N ASN A 578 -18.89 8.24 19.56
CA ASN A 578 -18.67 8.43 18.13
C ASN A 578 -17.36 9.21 17.91
N LEU A 579 -16.33 8.54 17.38
CA LEU A 579 -15.04 9.17 17.13
C LEU A 579 -15.09 10.24 16.04
N SER A 580 -16.09 10.19 15.16
CA SER A 580 -16.20 11.08 14.01
C SER A 580 -16.77 12.46 14.34
N SER A 581 -17.67 12.55 15.32
CA SER A 581 -18.44 13.76 15.63
C SER A 581 -18.15 14.33 17.02
N THR A 582 -17.73 13.51 17.99
CA THR A 582 -17.53 13.93 19.39
C THR A 582 -16.52 15.08 19.49
N ASP A 583 -16.96 16.20 20.08
CA ASP A 583 -16.14 17.37 20.36
C ASP A 583 -15.16 17.11 21.51
N LEU A 584 -13.94 17.66 21.40
CA LEU A 584 -12.90 17.50 22.41
C LEU A 584 -13.32 18.00 23.81
N GLU A 585 -14.08 19.09 23.91
CA GLU A 585 -14.54 19.62 25.20
C GLU A 585 -15.63 18.74 25.81
N GLU A 586 -16.45 18.08 25.00
CA GLU A 586 -17.44 17.11 25.47
C GLU A 586 -16.76 15.84 25.97
N TYR A 587 -15.78 15.33 25.22
CA TYR A 587 -14.96 14.20 25.62
C TYR A 587 -14.26 14.45 26.98
N LYS A 588 -13.67 15.64 27.17
CA LYS A 588 -13.02 16.02 28.44
C LYS A 588 -13.98 15.96 29.63
N LYS A 589 -15.26 16.27 29.45
CA LYS A 589 -16.27 16.23 30.53
C LYS A 589 -16.63 14.80 30.96
N VAL A 590 -16.47 13.82 30.07
CA VAL A 590 -16.86 12.43 30.35
C VAL A 590 -15.68 11.50 30.58
N ILE A 591 -14.44 11.97 30.43
CA ILE A 591 -13.25 11.12 30.48
C ILE A 591 -13.11 10.34 31.79
N ASP A 592 -13.45 10.94 32.92
CA ASP A 592 -13.43 10.28 34.23
C ASP A 592 -14.53 9.22 34.35
N ARG A 593 -15.70 9.45 33.73
CA ARG A 593 -16.76 8.43 33.64
C ARG A 593 -16.33 7.26 32.77
N LEU A 594 -15.71 7.54 31.62
CA LEU A 594 -15.17 6.51 30.72
C LEU A 594 -14.06 5.71 31.40
N ALA A 595 -13.21 6.33 32.21
CA ALA A 595 -12.18 5.63 32.98
C ALA A 595 -12.75 4.63 34.00
N ASN A 596 -13.94 4.92 34.54
CA ASN A 596 -14.66 4.06 35.49
C ASN A 596 -15.67 3.11 34.82
N ALA A 597 -15.81 3.15 33.49
CA ALA A 597 -16.76 2.32 32.76
C ALA A 597 -16.40 0.82 32.82
N LYS A 598 -17.42 -0.04 32.71
CA LYS A 598 -17.28 -1.49 32.53
C LYS A 598 -17.03 -1.86 31.07
N GLY A 599 -17.59 -1.10 30.12
CA GLY A 599 -17.36 -1.30 28.70
C GLY A 599 -17.56 -0.06 27.86
N ILE A 600 -16.76 0.09 26.79
CA ILE A 600 -16.79 1.26 25.92
C ILE A 600 -16.75 0.81 24.45
N ILE A 601 -17.63 1.37 23.63
CA ILE A 601 -17.63 1.23 22.18
C ILE A 601 -17.19 2.55 21.58
N PHE A 602 -16.11 2.52 20.81
CA PHE A 602 -15.66 3.63 19.99
C PHE A 602 -16.07 3.39 18.53
N ASP A 603 -16.99 4.19 18.01
CA ASP A 603 -17.45 4.05 16.64
C ASP A 603 -16.65 4.95 15.71
N SER A 604 -15.99 4.35 14.71
CA SER A 604 -15.22 5.08 13.69
C SER A 604 -16.03 5.30 12.40
N ARG A 605 -17.31 4.89 12.37
CA ARG A 605 -18.21 5.15 11.25
C ARG A 605 -18.62 6.63 11.27
N TRP A 606 -18.77 7.18 10.07
CA TRP A 606 -19.03 8.59 9.83
C TRP A 606 -20.50 8.81 9.45
N ASP A 607 -21.11 9.85 10.01
CA ASP A 607 -22.54 10.18 9.84
C ASP A 607 -22.83 11.23 8.76
N GLY A 608 -21.80 11.94 8.28
CA GLY A 608 -21.95 12.97 7.24
C GLY A 608 -21.75 14.42 7.70
N ASP A 609 -21.54 14.68 9.01
CA ASP A 609 -21.51 16.03 9.59
C ASP A 609 -20.14 16.73 9.44
N GLU A 610 -20.09 17.93 8.85
CA GLU A 610 -18.85 18.69 8.55
C GLU A 610 -18.00 19.08 9.79
N LYS A 611 -18.41 18.72 11.01
CA LYS A 611 -17.69 18.93 12.28
C LYS A 611 -16.37 18.15 12.43
N TYR A 612 -15.82 17.57 11.35
CA TYR A 612 -14.52 16.89 11.30
C TYR A 612 -13.37 17.59 12.08
N PRO A 613 -13.28 18.94 12.18
CA PRO A 613 -12.25 19.60 12.97
C PRO A 613 -12.31 19.36 14.49
N LYS A 614 -13.44 18.87 15.02
CA LYS A 614 -13.69 18.73 16.47
C LYS A 614 -13.50 17.30 17.01
N ALA A 615 -13.25 16.33 16.13
CA ALA A 615 -13.17 14.90 16.43
C ALA A 615 -11.97 14.49 17.30
N ILE A 616 -12.17 13.51 18.20
CA ILE A 616 -11.15 13.00 19.13
C ILE A 616 -10.21 11.92 18.54
N ILE A 617 -9.78 12.08 17.28
CA ILE A 617 -9.03 11.05 16.53
C ILE A 617 -7.50 11.22 16.53
N ASN A 618 -6.95 12.15 17.32
CA ASN A 618 -5.49 12.30 17.42
C ASN A 618 -4.89 11.16 18.27
N PRO A 619 -4.05 10.28 17.68
CA PRO A 619 -3.48 9.14 18.37
C PRO A 619 -2.47 9.52 19.48
N LYS A 620 -1.96 10.76 19.50
CA LYS A 620 -0.98 11.20 20.51
C LYS A 620 -1.60 11.78 21.78
N SER A 621 -2.83 12.31 21.72
CA SER A 621 -3.35 13.18 22.78
C SER A 621 -4.68 12.74 23.39
N HIS A 622 -5.44 11.89 22.70
CA HIS A 622 -6.80 11.53 23.12
C HIS A 622 -6.86 10.09 23.61
N ILE A 623 -7.67 9.23 22.98
CA ILE A 623 -8.06 7.92 23.50
C ILE A 623 -6.86 6.97 23.68
N ILE A 624 -5.94 6.82 22.72
CA ILE A 624 -4.79 5.87 22.81
C ILE A 624 -3.96 6.04 24.09
N PRO A 625 -3.48 7.24 24.47
CA PRO A 625 -2.79 7.47 25.74
C PRO A 625 -3.48 6.87 26.97
N HIS A 626 -4.82 6.81 26.99
CA HIS A 626 -5.59 6.28 28.11
C HIS A 626 -5.73 4.74 28.08
N LEU A 627 -5.35 4.09 26.98
CA LEU A 627 -5.43 2.62 26.79
C LEU A 627 -4.12 1.88 27.05
N ILE A 628 -3.00 2.58 27.14
CA ILE A 628 -1.65 2.00 27.14
C ILE A 628 -1.01 2.12 28.52
N ASP A 629 -0.26 1.10 28.94
CA ASP A 629 0.49 1.13 30.21
C ASP A 629 1.88 1.74 30.05
N ASP A 630 2.53 1.47 28.91
CA ASP A 630 3.87 1.95 28.55
C ASP A 630 3.87 2.78 27.26
N THR A 631 4.98 3.47 26.99
CA THR A 631 5.21 4.18 25.73
C THR A 631 5.05 3.24 24.53
N VAL A 632 4.17 3.58 23.58
CA VAL A 632 3.98 2.82 22.34
C VAL A 632 4.49 3.58 21.13
N GLN A 633 4.75 2.87 20.04
CA GLN A 633 5.27 3.44 18.79
C GLN A 633 4.20 3.46 17.70
N SER A 634 4.28 4.45 16.82
CA SER A 634 3.50 4.47 15.59
C SER A 634 3.97 3.41 14.58
N ALA A 635 3.22 3.31 13.47
CA ALA A 635 3.61 2.54 12.28
C ALA A 635 4.95 3.02 11.71
N ARG A 636 5.47 2.35 10.67
CA ARG A 636 6.76 2.72 10.05
C ARG A 636 6.52 3.66 8.88
N TRP A 637 7.01 4.89 8.98
CA TRP A 637 6.86 5.93 7.97
C TRP A 637 8.13 5.99 7.13
N ASN A 638 8.01 5.86 5.80
CA ASN A 638 9.14 5.81 4.88
C ASN A 638 8.94 6.83 3.76
N ILE A 639 9.68 7.94 3.81
CA ILE A 639 9.65 8.94 2.75
C ILE A 639 10.71 8.58 1.71
N PRO A 640 10.33 8.46 0.41
CA PRO A 640 11.27 8.10 -0.64
C PRO A 640 12.34 9.18 -0.84
N ASN A 641 13.60 8.78 -0.87
CA ASN A 641 14.73 9.63 -1.25
C ASN A 641 15.03 9.35 -2.72
N VAL A 642 14.63 10.25 -3.62
CA VAL A 642 14.72 10.07 -5.08
C VAL A 642 15.82 10.99 -5.65
N ILE A 643 16.80 10.37 -6.31
CA ILE A 643 17.86 11.07 -7.04
C ILE A 643 18.03 10.55 -8.48
N TYR A 644 17.41 9.42 -8.80
CA TYR A 644 17.38 8.83 -10.13
C TYR A 644 15.93 8.71 -10.63
N PRO A 645 15.68 8.87 -11.94
CA PRO A 645 14.36 8.68 -12.49
C PRO A 645 13.88 7.24 -12.41
N ASP A 646 12.61 7.05 -12.72
CA ASP A 646 11.91 5.75 -12.72
C ASP A 646 12.03 4.97 -11.40
N ARG A 647 12.27 5.69 -10.29
CA ARG A 647 12.45 5.12 -8.94
C ARG A 647 13.59 4.09 -8.88
N GLN A 648 14.61 4.27 -9.72
CA GLN A 648 15.83 3.48 -9.68
C GLN A 648 16.60 3.75 -8.38
N ASP A 649 17.14 2.69 -7.77
CA ASP A 649 17.95 2.75 -6.54
C ASP A 649 17.28 3.53 -5.39
N LEU A 650 15.96 3.40 -5.29
CA LEU A 650 15.15 4.14 -4.33
C LEU A 650 15.52 3.76 -2.88
N THR A 651 15.91 4.77 -2.10
CA THR A 651 16.10 4.62 -0.65
C THR A 651 14.99 5.35 0.11
N TYR A 652 14.95 5.18 1.43
CA TYR A 652 13.93 5.79 2.27
C TYR A 652 14.51 6.36 3.55
N SER A 653 14.04 7.55 3.91
CA SER A 653 14.18 8.07 5.26
C SER A 653 13.06 7.52 6.13
N LYS A 654 13.45 6.81 7.19
CA LYS A 654 12.55 6.01 8.03
C LYS A 654 12.31 6.73 9.34
N SER A 655 11.07 6.81 9.77
CA SER A 655 10.72 7.38 11.07
C SER A 655 9.60 6.62 11.76
N ARG A 656 9.57 6.80 13.08
CA ARG A 656 8.51 6.40 13.99
C ARG A 656 8.39 7.50 15.05
N TRP A 657 7.23 7.59 15.68
CA TRP A 657 7.01 8.52 16.79
C TRP A 657 6.31 7.78 17.92
N SER A 658 6.54 8.26 19.14
CA SER A 658 6.00 7.66 20.36
C SER A 658 4.67 8.27 20.78
N VAL A 659 3.90 7.50 21.56
CA VAL A 659 2.76 7.95 22.34
C VAL A 659 3.03 7.58 23.79
N GLU A 660 2.97 8.59 24.66
CA GLU A 660 3.15 8.40 26.09
C GLU A 660 1.83 8.08 26.79
N PRO A 661 1.88 7.27 27.84
CA PRO A 661 0.68 6.79 28.52
C PRO A 661 0.15 7.92 29.45
N LYS A 662 -1.15 8.23 29.43
CA LYS A 662 -1.80 9.35 30.16
C LYS A 662 -2.92 8.89 31.12
N ALA A 663 -3.02 9.54 32.29
CA ALA A 663 -4.15 9.38 33.22
C ALA A 663 -5.35 10.29 32.85
N PRO A 664 -6.60 9.89 33.14
CA PRO A 664 -7.01 8.62 33.78
C PRO A 664 -6.89 7.42 32.83
N ARG A 665 -6.72 6.20 33.35
CA ARG A 665 -6.62 4.98 32.52
C ARG A 665 -7.97 4.36 32.27
N PHE A 666 -8.21 3.86 31.05
CA PHE A 666 -9.41 3.11 30.73
C PHE A 666 -9.19 1.63 31.04
N LYS A 667 -9.88 1.12 32.06
CA LYS A 667 -9.82 -0.29 32.47
C LYS A 667 -10.97 -1.14 31.92
N ALA A 668 -11.88 -0.50 31.18
CA ALA A 668 -13.07 -1.10 30.59
C ALA A 668 -12.73 -2.16 29.54
N LYS A 669 -13.72 -3.00 29.19
CA LYS A 669 -13.67 -3.78 27.94
C LYS A 669 -13.98 -2.88 26.75
N ILE A 670 -13.06 -2.80 25.79
CA ILE A 670 -13.13 -1.81 24.70
C ILE A 670 -13.33 -2.49 23.35
N VAL A 671 -14.21 -1.92 22.54
CA VAL A 671 -14.47 -2.30 21.16
C VAL A 671 -14.36 -1.08 20.25
N PHE A 672 -13.71 -1.22 19.10
CA PHE A 672 -13.76 -0.24 18.02
C PHE A 672 -14.61 -0.77 16.87
N ILE A 673 -15.54 0.04 16.34
CA ILE A 673 -16.29 -0.29 15.13
C ILE A 673 -15.59 0.35 13.92
N THR A 674 -15.38 -0.44 12.86
CA THR A 674 -14.65 -0.03 11.65
C THR A 674 -15.37 -0.39 10.36
N GLU A 675 -15.13 0.41 9.32
CA GLU A 675 -15.61 0.22 7.95
C GLU A 675 -14.54 0.67 6.93
N PRO A 676 -14.70 0.37 5.62
CA PRO A 676 -13.72 0.77 4.61
C PRO A 676 -13.48 2.28 4.52
N PHE A 677 -14.38 3.12 5.06
CA PHE A 677 -14.21 4.56 5.19
C PHE A 677 -13.00 4.96 6.05
N VAL A 678 -12.63 4.15 7.06
CA VAL A 678 -11.51 4.44 7.95
C VAL A 678 -10.22 4.45 7.15
N VAL A 679 -9.66 5.64 6.92
CA VAL A 679 -8.53 5.91 6.04
C VAL A 679 -7.55 6.85 6.73
N SER A 680 -6.28 6.86 6.29
CA SER A 680 -5.29 7.87 6.69
C SER A 680 -5.04 7.90 8.21
N SER A 681 -5.29 9.04 8.87
CA SER A 681 -5.18 9.18 10.33
C SER A 681 -5.99 8.13 11.09
N GLY A 682 -7.18 7.75 10.60
CA GLY A 682 -7.98 6.68 11.18
C GLY A 682 -7.26 5.32 11.14
N GLU A 683 -6.50 5.03 10.09
CA GLU A 683 -5.70 3.80 10.03
C GLU A 683 -4.39 3.89 10.82
N THR A 684 -3.84 5.09 11.01
CA THR A 684 -2.74 5.31 11.96
C THR A 684 -3.20 4.95 13.37
N TYR A 685 -4.40 5.42 13.71
CA TYR A 685 -5.06 5.16 14.98
C TYR A 685 -5.31 3.65 15.14
N MET A 686 -6.03 3.03 14.20
CA MET A 686 -6.37 1.60 14.26
C MET A 686 -5.15 0.67 14.15
N GLY A 687 -4.06 1.09 13.50
CA GLY A 687 -2.82 0.30 13.43
C GLY A 687 -2.14 0.14 14.79
N ILE A 688 -2.21 1.15 15.66
CA ILE A 688 -1.71 1.05 17.04
C ILE A 688 -2.61 0.09 17.84
N ILE A 689 -3.93 0.23 17.71
CA ILE A 689 -4.90 -0.67 18.36
C ILE A 689 -4.67 -2.14 17.94
N GLU A 690 -4.52 -2.42 16.64
CA GLU A 690 -4.27 -3.75 16.09
C GLU A 690 -2.95 -4.35 16.60
N HIS A 691 -1.85 -3.59 16.52
CA HIS A 691 -0.52 -4.11 16.84
C HIS A 691 -0.34 -4.43 18.32
N TYR A 692 -0.78 -3.52 19.19
CA TYR A 692 -0.65 -3.65 20.63
C TYR A 692 -1.85 -4.39 21.27
N LYS A 693 -2.83 -4.82 20.47
CA LYS A 693 -4.02 -5.56 20.91
C LYS A 693 -4.80 -4.84 22.00
N LEU A 694 -4.96 -3.53 21.85
CA LEU A 694 -5.54 -2.66 22.88
C LEU A 694 -7.07 -2.81 23.00
N ALA A 695 -7.73 -3.33 21.97
CA ALA A 695 -9.18 -3.53 21.93
C ALA A 695 -9.58 -4.54 20.84
N GLU A 696 -10.80 -5.05 20.93
CA GLU A 696 -11.43 -5.78 19.83
C GLU A 696 -11.83 -4.81 18.70
N ILE A 697 -11.73 -5.25 17.45
CA ILE A 697 -12.08 -4.48 16.26
C ILE A 697 -13.24 -5.19 15.56
N VAL A 698 -14.42 -4.59 15.60
CA VAL A 698 -15.66 -5.12 15.02
C VAL A 698 -15.94 -4.41 13.69
N GLY A 699 -16.38 -5.17 12.69
CA GLY A 699 -16.91 -4.59 11.45
C GLY A 699 -16.22 -5.07 10.19
N GLN A 700 -15.83 -4.16 9.31
CA GLN A 700 -15.19 -4.46 8.04
C GLN A 700 -13.74 -3.96 7.99
N THR A 701 -12.96 -4.52 7.07
CA THR A 701 -11.60 -4.07 6.79
C THR A 701 -11.56 -2.58 6.42
N THR A 702 -10.59 -1.87 6.99
CA THR A 702 -10.38 -0.43 6.72
C THR A 702 -9.81 -0.19 5.31
N ALA A 703 -9.58 1.08 4.97
CA ALA A 703 -9.27 1.54 3.61
C ALA A 703 -7.99 0.95 2.98
N GLY A 704 -6.97 0.61 3.77
CA GLY A 704 -5.66 0.23 3.26
C GLY A 704 -4.91 1.38 2.58
N CYS A 705 -5.05 2.60 3.10
CA CYS A 705 -4.36 3.79 2.61
C CYS A 705 -4.00 4.73 3.76
N ASN A 706 -2.70 4.78 4.09
CA ASN A 706 -2.14 5.63 5.14
C ASN A 706 -0.89 6.37 4.62
N GLY A 707 -0.52 7.45 5.29
CA GLY A 707 0.57 8.35 4.92
C GLY A 707 0.09 9.73 4.51
N ASN A 708 1.02 10.68 4.45
CA ASN A 708 0.71 12.06 4.10
C ASN A 708 0.38 12.18 2.61
N ALA A 709 -0.80 12.71 2.32
CA ALA A 709 -1.20 13.02 0.95
C ALA A 709 -0.39 14.20 0.37
N ASN A 710 -0.09 14.12 -0.91
CA ASN A 710 0.52 15.15 -1.73
C ASN A 710 -0.43 15.59 -2.85
N PHE A 711 -0.20 16.77 -3.42
CA PHE A 711 -1.14 17.42 -4.34
C PHE A 711 -0.42 17.91 -5.59
N ILE A 712 -0.98 17.59 -6.75
CA ILE A 712 -0.53 18.09 -8.04
C ILE A 712 -1.49 19.21 -8.46
N PRO A 713 -1.09 20.49 -8.39
CA PRO A 713 -1.84 21.55 -9.05
C PRO A 713 -1.70 21.40 -10.56
N LEU A 714 -2.80 21.59 -11.29
CA LEU A 714 -2.82 21.45 -12.75
C LEU A 714 -3.61 22.60 -13.40
N PRO A 715 -3.21 23.04 -14.60
CA PRO A 715 -3.96 23.98 -15.42
C PRO A 715 -5.45 23.61 -15.60
N GLY A 716 -6.30 24.62 -15.80
CA GLY A 716 -7.73 24.44 -16.06
C GLY A 716 -8.58 24.10 -14.83
N GLY A 717 -8.06 24.37 -13.63
CA GLY A 717 -8.78 24.17 -12.36
C GLY A 717 -8.75 22.74 -11.84
N PHE A 718 -7.86 21.90 -12.35
CA PHE A 718 -7.67 20.53 -11.87
C PHE A 718 -6.67 20.48 -10.73
N ARG A 719 -6.89 19.55 -9.80
CA ARG A 719 -5.89 19.19 -8.79
C ARG A 719 -6.00 17.70 -8.48
N VAL A 720 -4.88 17.00 -8.40
CA VAL A 720 -4.85 15.57 -8.05
C VAL A 720 -4.28 15.39 -6.65
N MET A 721 -4.94 14.58 -5.82
CA MET A 721 -4.44 14.13 -4.52
C MET A 721 -3.97 12.68 -4.61
N TRP A 722 -2.87 12.35 -3.93
CA TRP A 722 -2.24 11.03 -3.93
C TRP A 722 -1.34 10.86 -2.68
N THR A 723 -0.82 9.66 -2.41
CA THR A 723 0.02 9.37 -1.24
C THR A 723 1.51 9.47 -1.59
N GLY A 724 2.22 10.43 -0.97
CA GLY A 724 3.64 10.69 -1.27
C GLY A 724 4.67 9.87 -0.49
N MET A 725 4.24 8.93 0.35
CA MET A 725 5.13 8.14 1.21
C MET A 725 4.66 6.70 1.39
N LYS A 726 5.56 5.83 1.84
CA LYS A 726 5.29 4.42 2.12
C LYS A 726 5.12 4.17 3.61
N VAL A 727 3.92 3.77 4.02
CA VAL A 727 3.62 3.37 5.40
C VAL A 727 3.54 1.85 5.47
N LEU A 728 4.33 1.26 6.35
CA LEU A 728 4.29 -0.17 6.68
C LEU A 728 3.70 -0.34 8.08
N LYS A 729 3.09 -1.51 8.33
CA LYS A 729 2.65 -1.91 9.67
C LYS A 729 3.83 -1.92 10.65
N HIS A 730 3.54 -1.93 11.95
CA HIS A 730 4.55 -1.96 13.01
C HIS A 730 5.55 -3.11 12.88
N ASP A 731 5.08 -4.28 12.44
CA ASP A 731 5.89 -5.48 12.16
C ASP A 731 6.71 -5.38 10.85
N GLY A 732 6.57 -4.29 10.09
CA GLY A 732 7.22 -4.07 8.80
C GLY A 732 6.46 -4.66 7.61
N SER A 733 5.30 -5.28 7.81
CA SER A 733 4.50 -5.82 6.72
C SER A 733 3.64 -4.76 6.02
N GLN A 734 3.10 -5.13 4.86
CA GLN A 734 2.32 -4.24 4.01
C GLN A 734 1.04 -3.78 4.71
N HIS A 735 0.78 -2.46 4.66
CA HIS A 735 -0.49 -1.85 5.04
C HIS A 735 -1.33 -1.48 3.80
N HIS A 736 -0.68 -0.88 2.80
CA HIS A 736 -1.33 -0.40 1.58
C HIS A 736 -2.11 -1.52 0.87
N LEU A 737 -3.32 -1.23 0.39
CA LEU A 737 -4.32 -2.16 -0.15
C LEU A 737 -4.90 -3.22 0.81
N ILE A 738 -4.29 -3.44 1.99
CA ILE A 738 -4.74 -4.44 2.96
C ILE A 738 -5.61 -3.80 4.04
N GLY A 739 -5.12 -2.73 4.67
CA GLY A 739 -5.76 -2.10 5.81
C GLY A 739 -5.61 -2.89 7.13
N ILE A 740 -6.43 -2.51 8.09
CA ILE A 740 -6.60 -3.15 9.39
C ILE A 740 -7.74 -4.15 9.27
N LEU A 741 -7.47 -5.40 9.60
CA LEU A 741 -8.47 -6.46 9.57
C LEU A 741 -9.25 -6.45 10.89
N PRO A 742 -10.58 -6.53 10.86
CA PRO A 742 -11.36 -6.66 12.09
C PRO A 742 -11.03 -7.99 12.77
N THR A 743 -10.89 -7.97 14.10
CA THR A 743 -10.77 -9.21 14.90
C THR A 743 -12.11 -9.96 14.92
N VAL A 744 -13.22 -9.23 14.79
CA VAL A 744 -14.58 -9.76 14.68
C VAL A 744 -15.24 -9.20 13.41
N PRO A 745 -15.09 -9.86 12.25
CA PRO A 745 -15.72 -9.42 11.02
C PRO A 745 -17.25 -9.54 11.11
N VAL A 746 -17.97 -8.51 10.67
CA VAL A 746 -19.44 -8.48 10.64
C VAL A 746 -19.90 -8.37 9.19
N LYS A 747 -20.85 -9.22 8.80
CA LYS A 747 -21.51 -9.17 7.50
C LYS A 747 -22.95 -8.73 7.71
N ARG A 748 -23.37 -7.73 6.94
CA ARG A 748 -24.74 -7.23 6.98
C ARG A 748 -25.71 -8.17 6.28
N THR A 749 -26.96 -8.16 6.72
CA THR A 749 -28.08 -8.89 6.07
C THR A 749 -29.15 -7.95 5.54
N ILE A 750 -29.80 -8.32 4.43
CA ILE A 750 -30.92 -7.53 3.88
C ILE A 750 -32.08 -7.49 4.88
N LYS A 751 -32.27 -8.59 5.61
CA LYS A 751 -33.24 -8.69 6.69
C LYS A 751 -32.99 -7.64 7.78
N ALA A 752 -31.76 -7.53 8.29
CA ALA A 752 -31.43 -6.52 9.30
C ALA A 752 -31.64 -5.09 8.80
N VAL A 753 -31.30 -4.80 7.53
CA VAL A 753 -31.60 -3.50 6.91
C VAL A 753 -33.10 -3.21 6.95
N ARG A 754 -33.94 -4.16 6.51
CA ARG A 754 -35.41 -4.00 6.53
C ARG A 754 -35.96 -3.83 7.94
N GLU A 755 -35.34 -4.46 8.94
CA GLU A 755 -35.71 -4.38 10.35
C GLU A 755 -35.15 -3.15 11.08
N GLY A 756 -34.31 -2.34 10.45
CA GLY A 756 -33.70 -1.18 11.10
C GLY A 756 -32.53 -1.51 12.05
N ARG A 757 -31.96 -2.71 11.96
CA ARG A 757 -30.94 -3.20 12.90
C ARG A 757 -29.52 -2.83 12.47
N ASP A 758 -28.73 -2.38 13.43
CA ASP A 758 -27.30 -2.11 13.28
C ASP A 758 -26.48 -3.32 13.80
N GLU A 759 -26.24 -4.28 12.91
CA GLU A 759 -25.53 -5.52 13.24
C GLU A 759 -24.09 -5.28 13.75
N TYR A 760 -23.47 -4.15 13.41
CA TYR A 760 -22.15 -3.79 13.94
C TYR A 760 -22.23 -3.38 15.40
N LEU A 761 -23.16 -2.47 15.72
CA LEU A 761 -23.37 -1.99 17.09
C LEU A 761 -23.91 -3.11 17.99
N GLU A 762 -24.85 -3.92 17.51
CA GLU A 762 -25.36 -5.09 18.23
C GLU A 762 -24.21 -6.03 18.62
N LYS A 763 -23.29 -6.32 17.69
CA LYS A 763 -22.15 -7.18 17.97
C LYS A 763 -21.15 -6.55 18.94
N ALA A 764 -20.91 -5.25 18.82
CA ALA A 764 -20.05 -4.52 19.75
C ALA A 764 -20.63 -4.55 21.18
N ILE A 765 -21.95 -4.33 21.32
CA ILE A 765 -22.68 -4.41 22.60
C ILE A 765 -22.58 -5.81 23.21
N GLU A 766 -22.77 -6.85 22.41
CA GLU A 766 -22.61 -8.25 22.84
C GLU A 766 -21.22 -8.48 23.45
N ILE A 767 -20.17 -7.97 22.80
CA ILE A 767 -18.79 -8.15 23.25
C ILE A 767 -18.54 -7.40 24.57
N ILE A 768 -18.89 -6.12 24.67
CA ILE A 768 -18.62 -5.35 25.90
C ILE A 768 -19.39 -5.89 27.11
N LYS A 769 -20.60 -6.42 26.91
CA LYS A 769 -21.45 -6.99 27.99
C LYS A 769 -21.06 -8.41 28.41
N LYS A 770 -20.19 -9.10 27.66
CA LYS A 770 -19.77 -10.48 27.98
C LYS A 770 -18.79 -10.49 29.17
N GLU A 771 -19.25 -10.98 30.33
CA GLU A 771 -18.44 -11.12 31.57
C GLU A 771 -17.19 -11.99 31.39
N LYS A 772 -16.09 -11.63 32.07
CA LYS A 772 -14.86 -12.42 32.22
C LYS A 772 -15.12 -13.75 32.98
N LYS A 773 -15.71 -14.74 32.30
CA LYS A 773 -15.73 -16.15 32.73
C LYS A 773 -14.75 -17.03 31.95
N GLU A 774 -13.87 -16.43 31.13
CA GLU A 774 -13.08 -17.16 30.13
C GLU A 774 -11.64 -17.53 30.55
N GLU A 775 -11.15 -17.13 31.73
CA GLU A 775 -9.88 -17.66 32.28
C GLU A 775 -9.99 -19.14 32.73
N LYS A 776 -11.20 -19.73 32.79
CA LYS A 776 -11.41 -21.18 32.97
C LYS A 776 -11.68 -21.93 31.65
N LYS A 777 -11.70 -21.26 30.49
CA LYS A 777 -11.92 -21.91 29.19
C LYS A 777 -10.64 -22.38 28.51
N GLU A 778 -9.45 -21.97 28.97
CA GLU A 778 -8.19 -22.56 28.47
C GLU A 778 -8.02 -24.03 28.87
N GLU A 779 -8.65 -24.49 29.95
CA GLU A 779 -8.76 -25.93 30.27
C GLU A 779 -9.72 -26.69 29.33
N LYS A 780 -10.65 -26.02 28.64
CA LYS A 780 -11.65 -26.66 27.74
C LYS A 780 -11.17 -26.88 26.30
N LYS A 781 -10.00 -26.38 25.92
CA LYS A 781 -9.33 -26.84 24.67
C LYS A 781 -8.72 -28.24 24.80
N GLY A 782 -8.57 -28.75 26.02
CA GLY A 782 -8.20 -30.15 26.28
C GLY A 782 -9.32 -31.16 26.02
N THR A 783 -10.58 -30.73 25.89
CA THR A 783 -11.76 -31.61 25.75
C THR A 783 -12.17 -31.91 24.30
N ASP A 784 -11.88 -31.05 23.31
CA ASP A 784 -12.27 -31.31 21.90
C ASP A 784 -11.38 -32.35 21.21
N ALA A 785 -10.13 -32.50 21.64
CA ALA A 785 -9.23 -33.57 21.17
C ALA A 785 -9.64 -34.95 21.69
N LYS A 786 -10.19 -35.04 22.92
CA LYS A 786 -10.72 -36.30 23.49
C LYS A 786 -11.99 -36.77 22.78
N ASN A 787 -12.86 -35.84 22.37
CA ASN A 787 -14.15 -36.16 21.74
C ASN A 787 -14.00 -36.71 20.30
N THR A 788 -12.94 -36.31 19.58
CA THR A 788 -12.63 -36.77 18.21
C THR A 788 -11.95 -38.15 18.18
N GLU A 789 -11.04 -38.44 19.11
CA GLU A 789 -10.39 -39.75 19.23
C GLU A 789 -11.36 -40.85 19.69
N GLU A 790 -12.26 -40.52 20.61
CA GLU A 790 -13.31 -41.43 21.08
C GLU A 790 -14.30 -41.79 19.95
N THR A 791 -14.67 -40.80 19.13
CA THR A 791 -15.54 -41.00 17.96
C THR A 791 -14.86 -41.86 16.88
N ALA A 792 -13.56 -41.62 16.60
CA ALA A 792 -12.79 -42.44 15.67
C ALA A 792 -12.69 -43.90 16.16
N ARG A 793 -12.50 -44.11 17.46
CA ARG A 793 -12.48 -45.43 18.09
C ARG A 793 -13.83 -46.13 18.01
N LYS A 794 -14.94 -45.45 18.33
CA LYS A 794 -16.31 -46.00 18.19
C LYS A 794 -16.62 -46.43 16.75
N ASN A 795 -16.26 -45.60 15.76
CA ASN A 795 -16.44 -45.94 14.35
C ASN A 795 -15.58 -47.14 13.91
N TYR A 796 -14.37 -47.27 14.44
CA TYR A 796 -13.53 -48.45 14.22
C TYR A 796 -14.14 -49.72 14.81
N GLU A 797 -14.57 -49.70 16.08
CA GLU A 797 -15.18 -50.86 16.73
C GLU A 797 -16.46 -51.30 15.99
N GLN A 798 -17.27 -50.36 15.53
CA GLN A 798 -18.46 -50.68 14.73
C GLN A 798 -18.09 -51.29 13.37
N ALA A 799 -17.11 -50.73 12.66
CA ALA A 799 -16.66 -51.29 11.38
C ALA A 799 -16.04 -52.68 11.55
N LYS A 800 -15.32 -52.91 12.66
CA LYS A 800 -14.78 -54.22 13.02
C LYS A 800 -15.89 -55.22 13.30
N LYS A 801 -16.90 -54.85 14.11
CA LYS A 801 -18.07 -55.70 14.36
C LYS A 801 -18.81 -56.06 13.07
N ASN A 802 -19.00 -55.10 12.16
CA ASN A 802 -19.65 -55.35 10.87
C ASN A 802 -18.82 -56.31 10.00
N PHE A 803 -17.49 -56.16 9.97
CA PHE A 803 -16.60 -57.06 9.24
C PHE A 803 -16.53 -58.46 9.85
N ASP A 804 -16.50 -58.58 11.18
CA ASP A 804 -16.49 -59.86 11.89
C ASP A 804 -17.81 -60.64 11.65
N ALA A 805 -18.93 -59.92 11.52
CA ALA A 805 -20.23 -60.50 11.16
C ALA A 805 -20.36 -60.83 9.66
N ASP A 806 -19.88 -59.95 8.78
CA ASP A 806 -19.87 -60.14 7.32
C ASP A 806 -18.57 -59.56 6.71
N PRO A 807 -17.58 -60.41 6.36
CA PRO A 807 -16.34 -59.97 5.74
C PRO A 807 -16.51 -59.75 4.22
N SER A 808 -17.50 -58.96 3.83
CA SER A 808 -17.76 -58.51 2.47
C SER A 808 -16.73 -57.48 1.98
N GLU A 809 -16.69 -57.22 0.67
CA GLU A 809 -15.80 -56.21 0.08
C GLU A 809 -16.01 -54.84 0.73
N GLU A 810 -17.25 -54.41 0.90
CA GLU A 810 -17.62 -53.11 1.48
C GLU A 810 -17.20 -53.00 2.95
N ASN A 811 -17.49 -54.02 3.77
CA ASN A 811 -17.05 -54.02 5.18
C ASN A 811 -15.52 -54.09 5.30
N THR A 812 -14.83 -54.75 4.36
CA THR A 812 -13.36 -54.72 4.29
C THR A 812 -12.84 -53.32 4.00
N ILE A 813 -13.49 -52.59 3.07
CA ILE A 813 -13.17 -51.20 2.74
C ILE A 813 -13.32 -50.32 3.98
N TRP A 814 -14.47 -50.38 4.66
CA TRP A 814 -14.74 -49.57 5.85
C TRP A 814 -13.83 -49.90 7.02
N LEU A 815 -13.60 -51.19 7.31
CA LEU A 815 -12.66 -51.58 8.36
C LEU A 815 -11.26 -51.01 8.10
N GLY A 816 -10.75 -51.12 6.88
CA GLY A 816 -9.45 -50.55 6.52
C GLY A 816 -9.44 -49.02 6.63
N ARG A 817 -10.51 -48.32 6.24
CA ARG A 817 -10.61 -46.85 6.32
C ARG A 817 -10.59 -46.39 7.77
N ARG A 818 -11.40 -47.02 8.64
CA ARG A 818 -11.47 -46.70 10.08
C ARG A 818 -10.17 -47.03 10.79
N THR A 819 -9.53 -48.15 10.45
CA THR A 819 -8.19 -48.49 10.95
C THR A 819 -7.17 -47.41 10.62
N ALA A 820 -7.21 -46.89 9.39
CA ALA A 820 -6.32 -45.83 8.97
C ALA A 820 -6.58 -44.48 9.67
N TYR A 821 -7.82 -44.17 10.04
CA TYR A 821 -8.14 -42.95 10.81
C TYR A 821 -7.60 -42.98 12.24
N LEU A 822 -7.33 -44.17 12.79
CA LEU A 822 -6.60 -44.35 14.05
C LEU A 822 -5.07 -44.23 13.89
N GLY A 823 -4.57 -43.81 12.72
CA GLY A 823 -3.13 -43.74 12.43
C GLY A 823 -2.46 -45.10 12.14
N LYS A 824 -3.22 -46.20 12.17
CA LYS A 824 -2.72 -47.57 11.97
C LYS A 824 -2.59 -47.92 10.48
N TYR A 825 -1.77 -47.16 9.74
CA TYR A 825 -1.69 -47.27 8.28
C TYR A 825 -1.15 -48.60 7.76
N LYS A 826 -0.21 -49.24 8.50
CA LYS A 826 0.34 -50.55 8.11
C LYS A 826 -0.71 -51.64 8.21
N GLU A 827 -1.45 -51.67 9.32
CA GLU A 827 -2.58 -52.59 9.54
C GLU A 827 -3.68 -52.38 8.47
N ALA A 828 -4.01 -51.13 8.13
CA ALA A 828 -4.96 -50.85 7.04
C ALA A 828 -4.50 -51.43 5.69
N VAL A 829 -3.19 -51.33 5.36
CA VAL A 829 -2.64 -51.96 4.15
C VAL A 829 -2.75 -53.49 4.20
N GLU A 830 -2.56 -54.10 5.36
CA GLU A 830 -2.72 -55.54 5.55
C GLU A 830 -4.19 -55.99 5.41
N ILE A 831 -5.12 -55.25 6.00
CA ILE A 831 -6.58 -55.47 5.84
C ILE A 831 -6.94 -55.46 4.36
N TYR A 832 -6.54 -54.43 3.61
CA TYR A 832 -6.81 -54.38 2.16
C TYR A 832 -6.07 -55.46 1.38
N THR A 833 -4.88 -55.89 1.82
CA THR A 833 -4.13 -56.97 1.18
C THR A 833 -4.84 -58.31 1.34
N LYS A 834 -5.35 -58.62 2.54
CA LYS A 834 -6.21 -59.80 2.78
C LYS A 834 -7.52 -59.70 1.99
N GLY A 835 -8.14 -58.52 1.97
CA GLY A 835 -9.31 -58.23 1.15
C GLY A 835 -9.08 -58.56 -0.33
N LEU A 836 -7.95 -58.14 -0.89
CA LEU A 836 -7.59 -58.40 -2.30
C LEU A 836 -7.24 -59.87 -2.59
N GLN A 837 -6.93 -60.69 -1.58
CA GLN A 837 -6.83 -62.14 -1.77
C GLN A 837 -8.21 -62.76 -2.00
N LYS A 838 -9.24 -62.25 -1.32
CA LYS A 838 -10.63 -62.70 -1.45
C LYS A 838 -11.36 -62.06 -2.64
N TYR A 839 -11.07 -60.79 -2.92
CA TYR A 839 -11.70 -59.98 -3.97
C TYR A 839 -10.66 -59.42 -4.95
N PRO A 840 -9.96 -60.28 -5.74
CA PRO A 840 -8.86 -59.85 -6.60
C PRO A 840 -9.27 -58.90 -7.75
N GLY A 841 -10.56 -58.84 -8.07
CA GLY A 841 -11.15 -57.94 -9.08
C GLY A 841 -11.61 -56.57 -8.54
N SER A 842 -11.48 -56.30 -7.24
CA SER A 842 -11.98 -55.07 -6.63
C SER A 842 -11.11 -53.85 -6.95
N TYR A 843 -11.56 -52.98 -7.86
CA TYR A 843 -10.89 -51.69 -8.11
C TYR A 843 -10.88 -50.79 -6.86
N LYS A 844 -11.92 -50.89 -6.01
CA LYS A 844 -12.06 -50.11 -4.78
C LYS A 844 -10.98 -50.47 -3.76
N LEU A 845 -10.73 -51.76 -3.51
CA LEU A 845 -9.68 -52.20 -2.59
C LEU A 845 -8.28 -51.81 -3.09
N TYR A 846 -8.02 -51.89 -4.41
CA TYR A 846 -6.77 -51.36 -4.98
C TYR A 846 -6.65 -49.84 -4.78
N ARG A 847 -7.72 -49.07 -4.97
CA ARG A 847 -7.74 -47.62 -4.73
C ARG A 847 -7.39 -47.29 -3.28
N HIS A 848 -8.03 -47.95 -2.30
CA HIS A 848 -7.80 -47.67 -0.89
C HIS A 848 -6.43 -48.16 -0.40
N ARG A 849 -5.96 -49.33 -0.85
CA ARG A 849 -4.60 -49.82 -0.54
C ARG A 849 -3.53 -48.93 -1.15
N GLY A 850 -3.72 -48.50 -2.39
CA GLY A 850 -2.85 -47.56 -3.08
C GLY A 850 -2.69 -46.25 -2.31
N HIS A 851 -3.80 -45.69 -1.81
CA HIS A 851 -3.78 -44.48 -0.99
C HIS A 851 -2.96 -44.69 0.28
N ARG A 852 -3.18 -45.78 1.03
CA ARG A 852 -2.38 -46.04 2.25
C ARG A 852 -0.91 -46.38 1.93
N CYS A 853 -0.61 -46.90 0.75
CA CYS A 853 0.77 -47.05 0.27
C CYS A 853 1.45 -45.69 0.08
N ILE A 854 0.74 -44.64 -0.38
CA ILE A 854 1.28 -43.27 -0.38
C ILE A 854 1.59 -42.81 1.05
N THR A 855 0.64 -42.95 1.97
CA THR A 855 0.81 -42.55 3.38
C THR A 855 2.01 -43.25 4.04
N THR A 856 2.31 -44.49 3.66
CA THR A 856 3.46 -45.27 4.17
C THR A 856 4.72 -45.16 3.30
N ARG A 857 4.77 -44.19 2.38
CA ARG A 857 5.90 -43.88 1.48
C ARG A 857 6.28 -45.01 0.51
N LYS A 858 5.38 -45.96 0.28
CA LYS A 858 5.55 -47.07 -0.68
C LYS A 858 5.03 -46.67 -2.07
N PHE A 859 5.56 -45.58 -2.63
CA PHE A 859 5.02 -44.95 -3.85
C PHE A 859 4.95 -45.89 -5.07
N LYS A 860 5.97 -46.71 -5.30
CA LYS A 860 5.96 -47.71 -6.40
C LYS A 860 4.84 -48.74 -6.25
N LYS A 861 4.52 -49.16 -5.03
CA LYS A 861 3.39 -50.07 -4.75
C LYS A 861 2.05 -49.36 -4.95
N ALA A 862 1.95 -48.09 -4.54
CA ALA A 862 0.77 -47.27 -4.80
C ALA A 862 0.50 -47.14 -6.31
N ILE A 863 1.51 -46.83 -7.13
CA ILE A 863 1.39 -46.76 -8.59
C ILE A 863 0.89 -48.10 -9.17
N LYS A 864 1.45 -49.23 -8.71
CA LYS A 864 1.01 -50.56 -9.16
C LYS A 864 -0.47 -50.80 -8.85
N ASP A 865 -0.91 -50.47 -7.64
CA ASP A 865 -2.30 -50.63 -7.23
C ASP A 865 -3.24 -49.71 -8.02
N PHE A 866 -2.92 -48.44 -8.16
CA PHE A 866 -3.75 -47.51 -8.93
C PHE A 866 -3.82 -47.86 -10.42
N LYS A 867 -2.71 -48.30 -11.05
CA LYS A 867 -2.74 -48.81 -12.43
C LYS A 867 -3.64 -50.04 -12.57
N LYS A 868 -3.70 -50.90 -11.56
CA LYS A 868 -4.61 -52.04 -11.53
C LYS A 868 -6.06 -51.58 -11.34
N ALA A 869 -6.31 -50.62 -10.46
CA ALA A 869 -7.63 -50.01 -10.29
C ALA A 869 -8.15 -49.35 -11.58
N VAL A 870 -7.32 -48.57 -12.28
CA VAL A 870 -7.64 -47.96 -13.60
C VAL A 870 -8.07 -49.02 -14.62
N LYS A 871 -7.38 -50.17 -14.65
CA LYS A 871 -7.75 -51.27 -15.56
C LYS A 871 -9.09 -51.90 -15.21
N LEU A 872 -9.36 -52.07 -13.92
CA LEU A 872 -10.54 -52.78 -13.41
C LEU A 872 -11.81 -51.90 -13.40
N VAL A 873 -11.67 -50.59 -13.26
CA VAL A 873 -12.82 -49.65 -13.25
C VAL A 873 -13.31 -49.30 -14.67
N LYS A 874 -12.60 -49.74 -15.71
CA LYS A 874 -12.97 -49.43 -17.10
C LYS A 874 -14.33 -50.04 -17.46
N GLY A 875 -15.27 -49.20 -17.90
CA GLY A 875 -16.63 -49.63 -18.25
C GLY A 875 -17.59 -49.75 -17.07
N ILE A 876 -17.13 -49.47 -15.85
CA ILE A 876 -17.98 -49.42 -14.66
C ILE A 876 -18.65 -48.03 -14.57
N PRO A 877 -19.96 -47.94 -14.28
CA PRO A 877 -20.65 -46.68 -14.07
C PRO A 877 -19.99 -45.80 -12.99
N LEU A 878 -20.12 -44.49 -13.14
CA LEU A 878 -19.58 -43.53 -12.18
C LEU A 878 -20.28 -43.70 -10.82
N GLU A 879 -19.49 -43.89 -9.78
CA GLU A 879 -19.98 -44.05 -8.41
C GLU A 879 -19.43 -42.93 -7.53
N VAL A 880 -20.32 -42.24 -6.81
CA VAL A 880 -19.94 -41.29 -5.76
C VAL A 880 -19.31 -42.07 -4.61
N GLU A 881 -18.10 -41.69 -4.20
CA GLU A 881 -17.42 -42.39 -3.11
C GLU A 881 -17.86 -41.77 -1.77
N PRO A 882 -18.45 -42.53 -0.83
CA PRO A 882 -18.88 -41.99 0.45
C PRO A 882 -17.71 -41.42 1.24
N ASP A 883 -17.91 -40.28 1.88
CA ASP A 883 -16.91 -39.68 2.75
C ASP A 883 -16.61 -40.57 3.95
N GLY A 884 -15.33 -40.64 4.30
CA GLY A 884 -14.95 -41.43 5.46
C GLY A 884 -15.21 -40.68 6.75
N ILE A 885 -15.03 -39.36 6.71
CA ILE A 885 -15.46 -38.42 7.74
C ILE A 885 -16.34 -37.42 7.00
N PRO A 886 -17.64 -37.32 7.32
CA PRO A 886 -18.51 -36.37 6.66
C PRO A 886 -17.98 -34.93 6.74
N ASN A 887 -18.03 -34.20 5.64
CA ASN A 887 -17.80 -32.75 5.67
C ASN A 887 -18.98 -32.02 6.32
N ALA A 888 -18.82 -30.72 6.58
CA ALA A 888 -19.81 -29.90 7.26
C ALA A 888 -21.18 -29.84 6.54
N ALA A 889 -21.22 -30.10 5.23
CA ALA A 889 -22.45 -30.18 4.46
C ALA A 889 -23.02 -31.61 4.37
N ASN A 890 -22.29 -32.61 4.84
CA ASN A 890 -22.61 -34.04 4.72
C ASN A 890 -22.89 -34.47 3.26
N ILE A 891 -22.16 -33.88 2.30
CA ILE A 891 -22.30 -34.15 0.85
C ILE A 891 -20.98 -34.71 0.32
N PRO A 892 -20.91 -35.98 -0.10
CA PRO A 892 -19.69 -36.50 -0.72
C PRO A 892 -19.34 -35.74 -1.99
N VAL A 893 -18.10 -35.23 -2.06
CA VAL A 893 -17.66 -34.37 -3.16
C VAL A 893 -16.88 -35.11 -4.24
N SER A 894 -16.50 -36.37 -4.02
CA SER A 894 -15.64 -37.12 -4.94
C SER A 894 -16.31 -38.38 -5.50
N ASN A 895 -15.77 -38.89 -6.60
CA ASN A 895 -16.18 -40.14 -7.21
C ASN A 895 -14.99 -41.09 -7.38
N THR A 896 -15.29 -42.37 -7.60
CA THR A 896 -14.29 -43.44 -7.65
C THR A 896 -13.25 -43.24 -8.75
N GLN A 897 -13.65 -42.79 -9.94
CA GLN A 897 -12.74 -42.50 -11.06
C GLN A 897 -11.80 -41.34 -10.75
N PHE A 898 -12.33 -40.21 -10.27
CA PHE A 898 -11.55 -39.07 -9.81
C PHE A 898 -10.50 -39.52 -8.79
N ASN A 899 -10.92 -40.25 -7.76
CA ASN A 899 -10.02 -40.67 -6.70
C ASN A 899 -8.91 -41.61 -7.18
N ILE A 900 -9.18 -42.51 -8.12
CA ILE A 900 -8.14 -43.39 -8.68
C ILE A 900 -7.10 -42.57 -9.44
N TRP A 901 -7.54 -41.68 -10.33
CA TRP A 901 -6.64 -40.87 -11.16
C TRP A 901 -5.89 -39.80 -10.37
N TYR A 902 -6.56 -39.15 -9.42
CA TYR A 902 -5.97 -38.14 -8.53
C TYR A 902 -4.78 -38.72 -7.74
N HIS A 903 -4.99 -39.86 -7.10
CA HIS A 903 -3.94 -40.49 -6.30
C HIS A 903 -2.86 -41.17 -7.16
N LEU A 904 -3.19 -41.63 -8.38
CA LEU A 904 -2.19 -42.09 -9.34
C LEU A 904 -1.26 -40.94 -9.76
N GLY A 905 -1.83 -39.77 -10.08
CA GLY A 905 -1.08 -38.56 -10.40
C GLY A 905 -0.16 -38.15 -9.26
N LEU A 906 -0.68 -38.16 -8.02
CA LEU A 906 0.10 -37.85 -6.83
C LEU A 906 1.24 -38.84 -6.61
N ALA A 907 1.00 -40.14 -6.81
CA ALA A 907 2.03 -41.16 -6.64
C ALA A 907 3.18 -41.00 -7.66
N TYR A 908 2.86 -40.69 -8.93
CA TYR A 908 3.88 -40.36 -9.94
C TYR A 908 4.64 -39.08 -9.59
N TYR A 909 3.92 -38.02 -9.18
CA TYR A 909 4.50 -36.75 -8.76
C TYR A 909 5.53 -36.95 -7.62
N LEU A 910 5.17 -37.75 -6.60
CA LEU A 910 6.04 -38.07 -5.46
C LEU A 910 7.29 -38.89 -5.86
N THR A 911 7.24 -39.63 -6.97
CA THR A 911 8.44 -40.29 -7.51
C THR A 911 9.30 -39.38 -8.39
N GLY A 912 8.82 -38.19 -8.75
CA GLY A 912 9.46 -37.27 -9.69
C GLY A 912 9.19 -37.58 -11.16
N ASP A 913 8.28 -38.51 -11.46
CA ASP A 913 7.84 -38.83 -12.82
C ASP A 913 6.72 -37.85 -13.23
N PHE A 914 7.13 -36.62 -13.56
CA PHE A 914 6.19 -35.52 -13.81
C PHE A 914 5.40 -35.69 -15.12
N GLU A 915 5.94 -36.38 -16.12
CA GLU A 915 5.23 -36.67 -17.36
C GLU A 915 4.03 -37.59 -17.11
N GLN A 916 4.25 -38.68 -16.38
CA GLN A 916 3.17 -39.60 -16.02
C GLN A 916 2.20 -38.99 -15.02
N ALA A 917 2.68 -38.12 -14.11
CA ALA A 917 1.81 -37.34 -13.23
C ALA A 917 0.89 -36.42 -14.03
N ALA A 918 1.43 -35.68 -15.01
CA ALA A 918 0.65 -34.79 -15.85
C ALA A 918 -0.38 -35.57 -16.69
N SER A 919 -0.01 -36.73 -17.22
CA SER A 919 -0.95 -37.62 -17.94
C SER A 919 -2.10 -38.07 -17.04
N ALA A 920 -1.79 -38.56 -15.83
CA ALA A 920 -2.79 -39.03 -14.89
C ALA A 920 -3.74 -37.90 -14.41
N TYR A 921 -3.22 -36.70 -14.14
CA TYR A 921 -4.07 -35.57 -13.74
C TYR A 921 -4.93 -35.02 -14.90
N ARG A 922 -4.46 -35.08 -16.16
CA ARG A 922 -5.33 -34.75 -17.31
C ARG A 922 -6.49 -35.73 -17.44
N GLU A 923 -6.25 -37.02 -17.21
CA GLU A 923 -7.33 -38.00 -17.14
C GLU A 923 -8.23 -37.74 -15.93
N CYS A 924 -7.66 -37.37 -14.77
CA CYS A 924 -8.42 -37.00 -13.57
C CYS A 924 -9.42 -35.88 -13.82
N LEU A 925 -9.03 -34.84 -14.57
CA LEU A 925 -9.90 -33.70 -14.89
C LEU A 925 -11.17 -34.08 -15.66
N LYS A 926 -11.16 -35.20 -16.40
CA LYS A 926 -12.37 -35.69 -17.11
C LYS A 926 -13.46 -36.19 -16.15
N TRP A 927 -13.08 -36.47 -14.91
CA TRP A 927 -13.97 -37.01 -13.88
C TRP A 927 -14.32 -35.97 -12.80
N CYS A 928 -13.88 -34.72 -12.96
CA CYS A 928 -14.28 -33.61 -12.10
C CYS A 928 -15.70 -33.18 -12.48
N ASN A 929 -16.62 -33.22 -11.52
CA ASN A 929 -18.03 -32.87 -11.71
C ASN A 929 -18.52 -31.77 -10.74
N ASN A 930 -17.62 -31.17 -9.99
CA ASN A 930 -17.85 -30.03 -9.10
C ASN A 930 -16.57 -29.20 -8.93
N ASP A 931 -16.71 -28.06 -8.25
CA ASP A 931 -15.62 -27.12 -8.06
C ASP A 931 -14.51 -27.66 -7.14
N ASP A 932 -14.83 -28.43 -6.09
CA ASP A 932 -13.84 -29.06 -5.18
C ASP A 932 -12.86 -29.98 -5.93
N THR A 933 -13.39 -30.95 -6.67
CA THR A 933 -12.58 -31.89 -7.47
C THR A 933 -11.79 -31.17 -8.56
N LEU A 934 -12.35 -30.10 -9.15
CA LEU A 934 -11.68 -29.30 -10.17
C LEU A 934 -10.47 -28.55 -9.57
N VAL A 935 -10.62 -27.88 -8.42
CA VAL A 935 -9.51 -27.12 -7.81
C VAL A 935 -8.42 -28.05 -7.29
N ALA A 936 -8.79 -29.19 -6.70
CA ALA A 936 -7.83 -30.18 -6.21
C ALA A 936 -6.96 -30.74 -7.34
N ALA A 937 -7.56 -31.21 -8.44
CA ALA A 937 -6.80 -31.74 -9.58
C ALA A 937 -6.00 -30.66 -10.31
N SER A 938 -6.57 -29.46 -10.48
CA SER A 938 -5.91 -28.35 -11.17
C SER A 938 -4.68 -27.86 -10.42
N HIS A 939 -4.72 -27.83 -9.08
CA HIS A 939 -3.57 -27.42 -8.27
C HIS A 939 -2.35 -28.32 -8.48
N TRP A 940 -2.53 -29.64 -8.37
CA TRP A 940 -1.42 -30.58 -8.55
C TRP A 940 -0.91 -30.65 -9.99
N LEU A 941 -1.80 -30.54 -10.98
CA LEU A 941 -1.39 -30.47 -12.39
C LEU A 941 -0.64 -29.16 -12.70
N TYR A 942 -1.05 -28.04 -12.12
CA TYR A 942 -0.33 -26.76 -12.24
C TYR A 942 1.12 -26.92 -11.76
N MET A 943 1.31 -27.42 -10.54
CA MET A 943 2.65 -27.66 -9.99
C MET A 943 3.44 -28.61 -10.87
N THR A 944 2.83 -29.69 -11.34
CA THR A 944 3.47 -30.66 -12.26
C THR A 944 3.99 -29.97 -13.53
N PHE A 945 3.19 -29.13 -14.18
CA PHE A 945 3.65 -28.36 -15.35
C PHE A 945 4.79 -27.41 -15.04
N ARG A 946 4.74 -26.72 -13.90
CA ARG A 946 5.85 -25.85 -13.47
C ARG A 946 7.13 -26.64 -13.21
N ARG A 947 7.03 -27.83 -12.61
CA ARG A 947 8.17 -28.74 -12.39
C ARG A 947 8.75 -29.33 -13.69
N MET A 948 7.96 -29.38 -14.75
CA MET A 948 8.39 -29.69 -16.13
C MET A 948 8.86 -28.46 -16.93
N ASN A 949 8.98 -27.29 -16.28
CA ASN A 949 9.28 -26.01 -16.93
C ASN A 949 8.29 -25.60 -18.05
N ASN A 950 7.04 -26.09 -18.00
CA ASN A 950 5.99 -25.78 -18.98
C ASN A 950 5.04 -24.71 -18.43
N LYS A 951 5.52 -23.48 -18.33
CA LYS A 951 4.76 -22.34 -17.79
C LYS A 951 3.46 -22.08 -18.56
N ALA A 952 3.49 -22.15 -19.89
CA ALA A 952 2.31 -21.87 -20.73
C ALA A 952 1.17 -22.88 -20.50
N ALA A 953 1.46 -24.16 -20.29
CA ALA A 953 0.43 -25.15 -19.96
C ALA A 953 -0.13 -24.93 -18.54
N ALA A 954 0.74 -24.55 -17.59
CA ALA A 954 0.32 -24.21 -16.24
C ALA A 954 -0.64 -23.01 -16.21
N GLU A 955 -0.35 -21.95 -16.96
CA GLU A 955 -1.19 -20.74 -17.01
C GLU A 955 -2.54 -20.99 -17.67
N ARG A 956 -2.58 -21.74 -18.78
CA ARG A 956 -3.86 -22.12 -19.43
C ARG A 956 -4.80 -22.88 -18.50
N LEU A 957 -4.25 -23.72 -17.62
CA LEU A 957 -5.03 -24.49 -16.65
C LEU A 957 -5.80 -23.61 -15.65
N LEU A 958 -5.35 -22.37 -15.43
CA LEU A 958 -5.97 -21.44 -14.49
C LEU A 958 -7.22 -20.74 -15.05
N GLY A 959 -7.53 -20.92 -16.35
CA GLY A 959 -8.67 -20.29 -17.01
C GLY A 959 -10.02 -20.55 -16.31
N PRO A 960 -10.38 -21.82 -16.03
CA PRO A 960 -11.64 -22.16 -15.36
C PRO A 960 -11.74 -21.73 -13.90
N VAL A 961 -10.62 -21.41 -13.24
CA VAL A 961 -10.59 -21.05 -11.82
C VAL A 961 -11.09 -19.61 -11.62
N LYS A 962 -12.14 -19.42 -10.83
CA LYS A 962 -12.74 -18.11 -10.54
C LYS A 962 -12.57 -17.75 -9.07
N GLU A 963 -12.61 -16.46 -8.72
CA GLU A 963 -12.55 -16.04 -7.31
C GLU A 963 -13.74 -16.54 -6.49
N LYS A 964 -14.90 -16.67 -7.12
CA LYS A 964 -16.10 -17.28 -6.54
C LYS A 964 -16.33 -18.65 -7.18
N MET A 965 -16.10 -19.70 -6.41
CA MET A 965 -16.40 -21.10 -6.75
C MET A 965 -17.11 -21.75 -5.55
N LYS A 966 -18.00 -22.72 -5.80
CA LYS A 966 -18.74 -23.42 -4.76
C LYS A 966 -17.88 -24.54 -4.17
N ILE A 967 -16.97 -24.17 -3.26
CA ILE A 967 -16.03 -25.08 -2.61
C ILE A 967 -16.56 -25.49 -1.23
N ILE A 968 -16.72 -26.80 -1.01
CA ILE A 968 -17.23 -27.40 0.23
C ILE A 968 -16.07 -27.71 1.19
N GLU A 969 -14.97 -28.31 0.72
CA GLU A 969 -13.83 -28.74 1.57
C GLU A 969 -12.42 -28.42 1.03
N ASP A 970 -12.25 -28.09 -0.25
CA ASP A 970 -10.94 -27.88 -0.88
C ASP A 970 -10.50 -26.38 -0.97
N GLN A 971 -10.80 -25.58 0.05
CA GLN A 971 -10.55 -24.12 0.03
C GLN A 971 -9.06 -23.75 -0.09
N ASP A 972 -8.18 -24.58 0.47
CA ASP A 972 -6.73 -24.37 0.41
C ASP A 972 -6.19 -24.48 -1.03
N TYR A 973 -6.68 -25.45 -1.81
CA TYR A 973 -6.29 -25.61 -3.21
C TYR A 973 -6.82 -24.47 -4.08
N HIS A 974 -8.06 -24.04 -3.83
CA HIS A 974 -8.62 -22.86 -4.48
C HIS A 974 -7.79 -21.61 -4.20
N ALA A 975 -7.40 -21.39 -2.94
CA ALA A 975 -6.57 -20.26 -2.54
C ALA A 975 -5.18 -20.29 -3.21
N LEU A 976 -4.55 -21.47 -3.33
CA LEU A 976 -3.28 -21.65 -4.05
C LEU A 976 -3.43 -21.37 -5.56
N LEU A 977 -4.51 -21.81 -6.19
CA LEU A 977 -4.76 -21.51 -7.60
C LEU A 977 -4.99 -20.02 -7.84
N LEU A 978 -5.69 -19.33 -6.93
CA LEU A 978 -5.82 -17.87 -6.98
C LEU A 978 -4.46 -17.17 -6.80
N MET A 979 -3.58 -17.72 -5.96
CA MET A 979 -2.20 -17.23 -5.88
C MET A 979 -1.45 -17.44 -7.20
N TYR A 980 -1.60 -18.60 -7.83
CA TYR A 980 -0.99 -18.87 -9.14
C TYR A 980 -1.51 -17.94 -10.24
N LYS A 981 -2.73 -17.41 -10.09
CA LYS A 981 -3.33 -16.38 -10.96
C LYS A 981 -2.87 -14.95 -10.66
N GLY A 982 -2.12 -14.73 -9.59
CA GLY A 982 -1.74 -13.39 -9.12
C GLY A 982 -2.81 -12.70 -8.25
N LEU A 983 -3.94 -13.36 -7.96
CA LEU A 983 -5.04 -12.80 -7.17
C LEU A 983 -4.84 -12.95 -5.66
N LYS A 984 -3.83 -13.73 -5.24
CA LYS A 984 -3.36 -13.84 -3.84
C LYS A 984 -1.83 -13.85 -3.83
N THR A 985 -1.21 -13.46 -2.72
CA THR A 985 0.26 -13.48 -2.60
C THR A 985 0.71 -14.71 -1.77
N PRO A 986 1.92 -15.24 -2.04
CA PRO A 986 2.50 -16.32 -1.22
C PRO A 986 2.57 -15.96 0.28
N VAL A 987 2.85 -14.70 0.59
CA VAL A 987 2.96 -14.20 1.95
C VAL A 987 1.59 -14.10 2.61
N SER A 988 0.56 -13.65 1.91
CA SER A 988 -0.79 -13.57 2.47
C SER A 988 -1.33 -14.95 2.82
N LEU A 989 -1.14 -15.95 1.94
CA LEU A 989 -1.55 -17.33 2.20
C LEU A 989 -0.85 -17.94 3.42
N LEU A 990 0.47 -17.77 3.55
CA LEU A 990 1.21 -18.29 4.70
C LEU A 990 0.83 -17.58 6.02
N LYS A 991 0.45 -16.29 5.97
CA LYS A 991 -0.02 -15.53 7.14
C LYS A 991 -1.43 -15.93 7.56
N THR A 992 -2.36 -16.12 6.63
CA THR A 992 -3.75 -16.51 6.92
C THR A 992 -3.83 -17.81 7.72
N ILE A 993 -2.94 -18.77 7.45
CA ILE A 993 -2.90 -20.06 8.16
C ILE A 993 -2.31 -19.92 9.57
N LYS A 994 -1.32 -19.04 9.76
CA LYS A 994 -0.76 -18.75 11.09
C LYS A 994 -1.73 -17.96 11.97
N ALA A 995 -2.62 -17.17 11.38
CA ALA A 995 -3.54 -16.30 12.09
C ALA A 995 -4.89 -16.96 12.46
N SER A 996 -5.30 -18.04 11.77
CA SER A 996 -6.66 -18.59 11.94
C SER A 996 -6.90 -19.32 13.26
N GLY A 997 -5.87 -19.58 14.09
CA GLY A 997 -6.00 -20.25 15.41
C GLY A 997 -6.58 -21.69 15.36
N THR A 998 -6.89 -22.18 14.16
CA THR A 998 -7.48 -23.48 13.82
C THR A 998 -6.46 -24.35 13.08
N ASP A 999 -5.17 -24.28 13.45
CA ASP A 999 -4.11 -25.04 12.81
C ASP A 999 -4.32 -26.56 13.03
N THR A 1000 -4.95 -27.21 12.06
CA THR A 1000 -5.10 -28.66 12.00
C THR A 1000 -3.81 -29.37 11.56
N GLY A 1001 -2.72 -28.62 11.32
CA GLY A 1001 -1.48 -29.10 10.71
C GLY A 1001 -1.63 -29.54 9.24
N LEU A 1002 -2.86 -29.78 8.77
CA LEU A 1002 -3.17 -30.19 7.39
C LEU A 1002 -3.11 -28.99 6.44
N SER A 1003 -3.76 -27.88 6.78
CA SER A 1003 -3.75 -26.66 5.96
C SER A 1003 -2.35 -26.07 5.84
N THR A 1004 -1.60 -26.06 6.96
CA THR A 1004 -0.18 -25.71 7.00
C THR A 1004 0.66 -26.56 6.04
N ALA A 1005 0.42 -27.86 5.96
CA ALA A 1005 1.14 -28.73 5.04
C ALA A 1005 0.74 -28.50 3.57
N THR A 1006 -0.54 -28.36 3.27
CA THR A 1006 -1.07 -28.20 1.90
C THR A 1006 -0.64 -26.86 1.29
N VAL A 1007 -0.95 -25.74 1.95
CA VAL A 1007 -0.61 -24.41 1.43
C VAL A 1007 0.88 -24.14 1.54
N GLY A 1008 1.51 -24.57 2.64
CA GLY A 1008 2.96 -24.49 2.79
C GLY A 1008 3.69 -25.14 1.61
N TYR A 1009 3.28 -26.36 1.21
CA TYR A 1009 3.92 -27.06 0.11
C TYR A 1009 3.68 -26.39 -1.25
N GLY A 1010 2.45 -25.91 -1.50
CA GLY A 1010 2.12 -25.18 -2.72
C GLY A 1010 2.86 -23.84 -2.87
N VAL A 1011 3.05 -23.12 -1.76
CA VAL A 1011 3.84 -21.88 -1.70
C VAL A 1011 5.35 -22.18 -1.81
N GLY A 1012 5.84 -23.21 -1.13
CA GLY A 1012 7.23 -23.64 -1.23
C GLY A 1012 7.60 -24.04 -2.67
N ASN A 1013 6.74 -24.78 -3.37
CA ASN A 1013 6.93 -25.04 -4.81
C ASN A 1013 6.92 -23.76 -5.63
N TRP A 1014 6.02 -22.82 -5.30
CA TRP A 1014 6.00 -21.53 -5.97
C TRP A 1014 7.32 -20.77 -5.86
N TYR A 1015 7.92 -20.72 -4.68
CA TYR A 1015 9.24 -20.14 -4.53
C TYR A 1015 10.30 -20.94 -5.29
N TYR A 1016 10.24 -22.28 -5.26
CA TYR A 1016 11.20 -23.15 -5.93
C TYR A 1016 11.27 -22.91 -7.45
N TYR A 1017 10.14 -23.01 -8.17
CA TYR A 1017 10.12 -22.84 -9.63
C TYR A 1017 10.14 -21.37 -10.10
N ASN A 1018 10.25 -20.40 -9.18
CA ASN A 1018 10.50 -18.99 -9.47
C ASN A 1018 11.91 -18.55 -9.00
N GLY A 1019 12.84 -19.48 -8.76
CA GLY A 1019 14.24 -19.17 -8.51
C GLY A 1019 14.60 -18.87 -7.05
N HIS A 1020 13.69 -19.06 -6.10
CA HIS A 1020 13.91 -18.80 -4.68
C HIS A 1020 14.09 -20.11 -3.88
N SER A 1021 15.10 -20.90 -4.25
CA SER A 1021 15.32 -22.26 -3.71
C SER A 1021 15.56 -22.31 -2.20
N GLU A 1022 16.30 -21.37 -1.61
CA GLU A 1022 16.52 -21.35 -0.15
C GLU A 1022 15.23 -21.07 0.62
N LYS A 1023 14.40 -20.16 0.12
CA LYS A 1023 13.09 -19.86 0.73
C LYS A 1023 12.14 -21.05 0.63
N ALA A 1024 12.15 -21.76 -0.50
CA ALA A 1024 11.40 -23.01 -0.65
C ALA A 1024 11.85 -24.07 0.37
N LYS A 1025 13.16 -24.23 0.56
CA LYS A 1025 13.77 -25.16 1.51
C LYS A 1025 13.41 -24.83 2.96
N GLU A 1026 13.40 -23.55 3.35
CA GLU A 1026 12.95 -23.10 4.68
C GLU A 1026 11.47 -23.46 4.92
N ILE A 1027 10.62 -23.21 3.92
CA ILE A 1027 9.20 -23.54 4.00
C ILE A 1027 9.00 -25.05 4.14
N PHE A 1028 9.69 -25.86 3.33
CA PHE A 1028 9.62 -27.31 3.44
C PHE A 1028 10.11 -27.81 4.81
N LYS A 1029 11.21 -27.25 5.34
CA LYS A 1029 11.68 -27.54 6.70
C LYS A 1029 10.61 -27.22 7.75
N SER A 1030 9.92 -26.08 7.60
CA SER A 1030 8.83 -25.68 8.50
C SER A 1030 7.65 -26.64 8.46
N ILE A 1031 7.30 -27.18 7.28
CA ILE A 1031 6.24 -28.20 7.15
C ILE A 1031 6.65 -29.48 7.87
N LEU A 1032 7.91 -29.90 7.72
CA LEU A 1032 8.44 -31.13 8.33
C LEU A 1032 8.52 -31.07 9.85
N ALA A 1033 8.57 -29.88 10.44
CA ALA A 1033 8.44 -29.68 11.88
C ALA A 1033 7.01 -29.92 12.41
N GLY A 1034 6.01 -29.96 11.53
CA GLY A 1034 4.61 -30.21 11.89
C GLY A 1034 4.29 -31.67 12.24
N LYS A 1035 3.14 -31.90 12.88
CA LYS A 1035 2.71 -33.22 13.38
C LYS A 1035 1.88 -34.05 12.38
N ASN A 1036 1.33 -33.44 11.32
CA ASN A 1036 0.44 -34.12 10.36
C ASN A 1036 1.20 -34.88 9.26
N ARG A 1037 1.89 -35.96 9.64
CA ARG A 1037 2.78 -36.75 8.75
C ARG A 1037 2.06 -37.47 7.61
N ALA A 1038 0.72 -37.54 7.64
CA ALA A 1038 -0.08 -38.22 6.62
C ALA A 1038 -0.59 -37.27 5.52
N ALA A 1039 -0.52 -35.94 5.73
CA ALA A 1039 -0.90 -34.95 4.75
C ALA A 1039 -0.06 -35.04 3.47
N PHE A 1040 -0.68 -34.90 2.30
CA PHE A 1040 0.03 -34.99 1.02
C PHE A 1040 1.10 -33.90 0.88
N GLY A 1041 0.81 -32.67 1.32
CA GLY A 1041 1.80 -31.60 1.36
C GLY A 1041 3.01 -31.90 2.24
N TYR A 1042 2.82 -32.63 3.36
CA TYR A 1042 3.93 -33.08 4.22
C TYR A 1042 4.79 -34.12 3.50
N ILE A 1043 4.16 -35.14 2.92
CA ILE A 1043 4.87 -36.22 2.21
C ILE A 1043 5.64 -35.66 1.01
N ALA A 1044 5.06 -34.71 0.29
CA ALA A 1044 5.70 -34.08 -0.86
C ALA A 1044 6.85 -33.14 -0.44
N ALA A 1045 6.68 -32.38 0.65
CA ALA A 1045 7.76 -31.59 1.24
C ALA A 1045 8.92 -32.47 1.72
N GLU A 1046 8.63 -33.64 2.31
CA GLU A 1046 9.62 -34.62 2.75
C GLU A 1046 10.47 -35.12 1.58
N VAL A 1047 9.83 -35.49 0.48
CA VAL A 1047 10.53 -35.93 -0.74
C VAL A 1047 11.42 -34.83 -1.32
N ASP A 1048 10.88 -33.62 -1.48
CA ASP A 1048 11.64 -32.52 -2.11
C ASP A 1048 12.75 -31.99 -1.21
N TYR A 1049 12.50 -31.85 0.10
CA TYR A 1049 13.51 -31.43 1.06
C TYR A 1049 14.69 -32.42 1.10
N ASN A 1050 14.41 -33.72 1.12
CA ASN A 1050 15.45 -34.75 1.11
C ASN A 1050 16.29 -34.71 -0.19
N LYS A 1051 15.67 -34.40 -1.34
CA LYS A 1051 16.41 -34.18 -2.59
C LYS A 1051 17.31 -32.94 -2.51
N MET A 1052 16.78 -31.82 -1.98
CA MET A 1052 17.52 -30.56 -1.86
C MET A 1052 18.74 -30.66 -0.95
N ILE A 1053 18.65 -31.40 0.16
CA ILE A 1053 19.80 -31.60 1.06
C ILE A 1053 20.83 -32.59 0.50
N ALA A 1054 20.40 -33.54 -0.34
CA ALA A 1054 21.32 -34.48 -1.00
C ALA A 1054 22.13 -33.81 -2.12
N THR A 1055 21.58 -32.80 -2.80
CA THR A 1055 22.27 -32.02 -3.83
C THR A 1055 23.26 -30.99 -3.29
N GLY A 1056 23.12 -30.55 -2.02
CA GLY A 1056 24.03 -29.60 -1.37
C GLY A 1056 25.27 -30.22 -0.70
N LYS A 1057 25.48 -31.53 -0.87
CA LYS A 1057 26.64 -32.29 -0.35
C LYS A 1057 27.60 -32.76 -1.46
N LYS A 1058 27.53 -32.17 -2.65
CA LYS A 1058 28.45 -32.44 -3.76
C LYS A 1058 29.30 -31.23 -4.06
#